data_AF-A0A6L3KTG1-F1
#
_entry.id   AF-A0A6L3KTG1-F1
#
_cell.length_a   1.000
_cell.length_b   1.000
_cell.length_c   1.000
_cell.angle_alpha   90.00
_cell.angle_beta   90.00
_cell.angle_gamma   90.00
#
_symmetry.space_group_name_H-M   'P 1'
#
loop_
_entity.id
_entity.type
_entity.pdbx_description
1 polymer ?
#
loop_
_entity_poly.entity_id
_entity_poly.type
_entity_poly.pdbx_seq_one_letter_code
_entity_poly.pdbx_strand_id
1 'polypeptide(L)'
;MNEKTINEQYAYIRTLLEEKRLKEALMQLESLLWQCPDWDLRTRLEQLQTSYKYMLEYMKQGANDPERWNLYQKLVADTWSIADQSRLLMLDNASSKYYHEVRRTPEPADLAEYGLKKILHILESFNDDLAISGLLSDAKMDEVLQRHENTLKFMFVRTWTNSSWTSEDEEDAKSMLGSELLLPDDLCLFVSAVTLSVMECFDLRKIMWLLDAYRHKDVNVSQRALVGVIFIFYIHRTRLLYYPELIKRVDLMDEIPSFREDVARIYRQMLLCQETEKIDKKMREEIIPEMLKNVSSMKNIRFGFEENDEENDDKNPDWEDAFEQSGLGDKLREMNELQLEGADVYMSTFSSLKSYPFFREVQNWFYPFSKQQSNVLKALKQVGNEGSSLLDLILQSGFFSNSDKYSLFFTIHQLPKMQQEMMLSQLNEQQVAELAEKSNAETMKKFNARPGTASNQYLHDLYRFFKLSVRRNEFRDIFKEKLDLHHVPALDNLLYCEEELFPIADFYLSKERWDEAIDIYKELIEIGGFEGEGAEYFQKFGYALQKRKRYAEAIEAYLKADTLKPDNIWNNRHLATCYRLNRNYEAALAYYKKVEEATPEASTAVFYIGSCLAELGQYEEALNYFFKLDFIESNCVKAWRGIGWCSFISLKYEQAMKYYEKIIEHKPLAIDYMNAGHVAWVMGNIQKAAVLYGKAITACGTRERFLEMFHKDEEPLLKQGIREEDIPLMLDLL
;
A
#
# COMPACT_ATOMS: atom_id res chain seq x y z
N MET A 1 -38.20 -6.93 -0.74
CA MET A 1 -37.33 -5.78 -0.39
C MET A 1 -36.48 -5.38 -1.59
N ASN A 2 -35.98 -4.14 -1.64
CA ASN A 2 -34.97 -3.73 -2.63
C ASN A 2 -33.54 -4.06 -2.15
N GLU A 3 -32.55 -4.04 -3.04
CA GLU A 3 -31.14 -4.40 -2.74
C GLU A 3 -30.58 -3.63 -1.53
N LYS A 4 -30.85 -2.32 -1.44
CA LYS A 4 -30.35 -1.48 -0.33
C LYS A 4 -30.87 -1.97 1.02
N THR A 5 -32.18 -2.18 1.14
CA THR A 5 -32.82 -2.59 2.40
C THR A 5 -32.32 -3.98 2.84
N ILE A 6 -32.11 -4.90 1.89
CA ILE A 6 -31.58 -6.24 2.19
C ILE A 6 -30.18 -6.14 2.78
N ASN A 7 -29.30 -5.34 2.17
CA ASN A 7 -27.94 -5.15 2.66
C ASN A 7 -27.88 -4.40 3.99
N GLU A 8 -28.76 -3.43 4.23
CA GLU A 8 -28.85 -2.72 5.52
C GLU A 8 -29.31 -3.66 6.65
N GLN A 9 -30.35 -4.47 6.42
CA GLN A 9 -30.81 -5.45 7.41
C GLN A 9 -29.75 -6.52 7.67
N TYR A 10 -29.09 -7.02 6.63
CA TYR A 10 -27.98 -7.95 6.78
C TYR A 10 -26.81 -7.33 7.56
N ALA A 11 -26.41 -6.10 7.24
CA ALA A 11 -25.36 -5.39 7.98
C ALA A 11 -25.72 -5.25 9.47
N TYR A 12 -26.98 -4.95 9.79
CA TYR A 12 -27.45 -4.89 11.18
C TYR A 12 -27.35 -6.26 11.88
N ILE A 13 -27.76 -7.35 11.24
CA ILE A 13 -27.59 -8.72 11.77
C ILE A 13 -26.10 -9.01 12.04
N ARG A 14 -25.22 -8.64 11.11
CA ARG A 14 -23.77 -8.80 11.28
C ARG A 14 -23.24 -8.06 12.51
N THR A 15 -23.60 -6.78 12.66
CA THR A 15 -23.20 -5.98 13.84
C THR A 15 -23.67 -6.64 15.13
N LEU A 16 -24.91 -7.15 15.19
CA LEU A 16 -25.40 -7.87 16.37
C LEU A 16 -24.58 -9.13 16.69
N LEU A 17 -24.17 -9.89 15.66
CA LEU A 17 -23.33 -11.08 15.85
C LEU A 17 -21.91 -10.71 16.30
N GLU A 18 -21.34 -9.64 15.75
CA GLU A 18 -20.02 -9.09 16.14
C GLU A 18 -20.04 -8.57 17.59
N GLU A 19 -21.16 -7.97 18.03
CA GLU A 19 -21.41 -7.54 19.41
C GLU A 19 -21.80 -8.67 20.38
N LYS A 20 -21.78 -9.95 19.92
CA LYS A 20 -22.19 -11.14 20.70
C LYS A 20 -23.66 -11.10 21.17
N ARG A 21 -24.55 -10.45 20.43
CA ARG A 21 -26.00 -10.32 20.70
C ARG A 21 -26.82 -11.35 19.93
N LEU A 22 -26.51 -12.64 20.12
CA LEU A 22 -27.08 -13.75 19.34
C LEU A 22 -28.63 -13.78 19.35
N LYS A 23 -29.28 -13.51 20.49
CA LYS A 23 -30.75 -13.51 20.59
C LYS A 23 -31.39 -12.54 19.61
N GLU A 24 -30.85 -11.32 19.55
CA GLU A 24 -31.38 -10.26 18.72
C GLU A 24 -31.06 -10.52 17.25
N ALA A 25 -29.87 -11.05 16.95
CA ALA A 25 -29.52 -11.49 15.61
C ALA A 25 -30.49 -12.55 15.08
N LEU A 26 -30.83 -13.56 15.89
CA LEU A 26 -31.81 -14.59 15.52
C LEU A 26 -33.20 -14.01 15.25
N MET A 27 -33.65 -13.00 16.01
CA MET A 27 -34.94 -12.33 15.78
C MET A 27 -34.93 -11.51 14.48
N GLN A 28 -33.85 -10.79 14.20
CA GLN A 28 -33.72 -10.01 12.97
C GLN A 28 -33.59 -10.93 11.73
N LEU A 29 -32.92 -12.07 11.88
CA LEU A 29 -32.77 -13.07 10.84
C LEU A 29 -34.09 -13.78 10.52
N GLU A 30 -34.93 -14.04 11.53
CA GLU A 30 -36.30 -14.53 11.32
C GLU A 30 -37.12 -13.57 10.46
N SER A 31 -37.06 -12.27 10.77
CA SER A 31 -37.74 -11.24 9.97
C SER A 31 -37.22 -11.18 8.53
N LEU A 32 -35.93 -11.42 8.30
CA LEU A 32 -35.33 -11.47 6.97
C LEU A 32 -35.83 -12.70 6.19
N LEU A 33 -35.80 -13.88 6.84
CA LEU A 33 -36.18 -15.16 6.25
C LEU A 33 -37.68 -15.29 5.98
N TRP A 34 -38.54 -14.56 6.69
CA TRP A 34 -39.98 -14.53 6.42
C TRP A 34 -40.31 -14.11 4.98
N GLN A 35 -39.41 -13.35 4.34
CA GLN A 35 -39.51 -12.94 2.93
C GLN A 35 -38.73 -13.83 1.96
N CYS A 36 -37.92 -14.76 2.47
CA CYS A 36 -37.12 -15.69 1.67
C CYS A 36 -37.93 -16.97 1.35
N PRO A 37 -37.97 -17.44 0.09
CA PRO A 37 -38.75 -18.61 -0.31
C PRO A 37 -38.14 -19.97 0.10
N ASP A 38 -36.98 -19.98 0.74
CA ASP A 38 -36.25 -21.21 1.10
C ASP A 38 -36.74 -21.80 2.43
N TRP A 39 -37.26 -23.04 2.38
CA TRP A 39 -37.79 -23.75 3.53
C TRP A 39 -36.71 -24.41 4.40
N ASP A 40 -35.56 -24.76 3.83
CA ASP A 40 -34.47 -25.40 4.57
C ASP A 40 -33.83 -24.41 5.54
N LEU A 41 -33.53 -23.19 5.07
CA LEU A 41 -32.97 -22.12 5.91
C LEU A 41 -33.90 -21.75 7.06
N ARG A 42 -35.22 -21.70 6.82
CA ARG A 42 -36.21 -21.47 7.89
C ARG A 42 -36.20 -22.58 8.93
N THR A 43 -36.19 -23.82 8.47
CA THR A 43 -36.15 -25.00 9.36
C THR A 43 -34.88 -25.00 10.20
N ARG A 44 -33.72 -24.70 9.60
CA ARG A 44 -32.43 -24.55 10.31
C ARG A 44 -32.47 -23.42 11.34
N LEU A 45 -33.05 -22.26 11.00
CA LEU A 45 -33.20 -21.16 11.95
C LEU A 45 -34.07 -21.54 13.15
N GLU A 46 -35.22 -22.18 12.92
CA GLU A 46 -36.13 -22.62 14.00
C GLU A 46 -35.43 -23.60 14.96
N GLN A 47 -34.60 -24.50 14.42
CA GLN A 47 -33.77 -25.41 15.21
C GLN A 47 -32.73 -24.65 16.05
N LEU A 48 -32.06 -23.63 15.48
CA LEU A 48 -31.11 -22.79 16.22
C LEU A 48 -31.79 -22.00 17.33
N GLN A 49 -32.93 -21.36 17.05
CA GLN A 49 -33.71 -20.61 18.03
C GLN A 49 -34.15 -21.51 19.20
N THR A 50 -34.61 -22.71 18.88
CA THR A 50 -35.01 -23.72 19.88
C THR A 50 -33.81 -24.15 20.74
N SER A 51 -32.68 -24.46 20.10
CA SER A 51 -31.45 -24.89 20.80
C SER A 51 -30.91 -23.79 21.72
N TYR A 52 -30.88 -22.54 21.23
CA TYR A 52 -30.43 -21.40 22.03
C TYR A 52 -31.38 -21.10 23.20
N LYS A 53 -32.70 -21.23 22.99
CA LYS A 53 -33.69 -21.11 24.06
C LYS A 53 -33.45 -22.14 25.16
N TYR A 54 -33.25 -23.42 24.81
CA TYR A 54 -32.95 -24.46 25.80
C TYR A 54 -31.63 -24.19 26.53
N MET A 55 -30.58 -23.74 25.83
CA MET A 55 -29.31 -23.34 26.46
C MET A 55 -29.54 -22.27 27.54
N LEU A 56 -30.33 -21.24 27.24
CA LEU A 56 -30.67 -20.18 28.20
C LEU A 56 -31.52 -20.68 29.37
N GLU A 57 -32.47 -21.59 29.11
CA GLU A 57 -33.31 -22.20 30.16
C GLU A 57 -32.47 -23.05 31.12
N TYR A 58 -31.58 -23.90 30.61
CA TYR A 58 -30.66 -24.69 31.45
C TYR A 58 -29.70 -23.80 32.25
N MET A 59 -29.17 -22.73 31.64
CA MET A 59 -28.33 -21.77 32.34
C MET A 59 -29.11 -21.06 33.47
N LYS A 60 -30.36 -20.68 33.23
CA LYS A 60 -31.25 -20.07 34.24
C LYS A 60 -31.52 -21.01 35.43
N GLN A 61 -31.53 -22.32 35.19
CA GLN A 61 -31.70 -23.35 36.22
C GLN A 61 -30.41 -23.63 37.02
N GLY A 62 -29.30 -22.95 36.70
CA GLY A 62 -28.02 -23.15 37.37
C GLY A 62 -27.26 -24.41 36.96
N ALA A 63 -27.64 -25.06 35.84
CA ALA A 63 -26.88 -26.17 35.30
C ALA A 63 -25.45 -25.71 34.97
N ASN A 64 -24.44 -26.52 35.29
CA ASN A 64 -23.06 -26.28 34.86
C ASN A 64 -22.73 -27.25 33.73
N ASP A 65 -22.67 -26.74 32.50
CA ASP A 65 -22.40 -27.53 31.29
C ASP A 65 -21.05 -27.10 30.71
N PRO A 66 -20.00 -27.96 30.79
CA PRO A 66 -18.69 -27.68 30.22
C PRO A 66 -18.71 -27.41 28.71
N GLU A 67 -19.67 -27.98 27.97
CA GLU A 67 -19.77 -27.86 26.51
C GLU A 67 -20.60 -26.65 26.05
N ARG A 68 -21.15 -25.88 26.99
CA ARG A 68 -22.01 -24.72 26.68
C ARG A 68 -21.35 -23.76 25.70
N TRP A 69 -20.05 -23.48 25.90
CA TRP A 69 -19.33 -22.54 25.06
C TRP A 69 -19.15 -23.06 23.63
N ASN A 70 -18.79 -24.34 23.47
CA ASN A 70 -18.66 -24.98 22.17
C ASN A 70 -20.01 -24.97 21.42
N LEU A 71 -21.10 -25.27 22.13
CA LEU A 71 -22.45 -25.17 21.57
C LEU A 71 -22.79 -23.72 21.19
N TYR A 72 -22.43 -22.73 22.01
CA TYR A 72 -22.67 -21.32 21.71
C TYR A 72 -21.91 -20.88 20.45
N GLN A 73 -20.63 -21.21 20.32
CA GLN A 73 -19.84 -20.92 19.13
C GLN A 73 -20.47 -21.53 17.88
N LYS A 74 -20.92 -22.79 17.95
CA LYS A 74 -21.64 -23.45 16.86
C LYS A 74 -22.92 -22.72 16.49
N LEU A 75 -23.75 -22.34 17.46
CA LEU A 75 -24.99 -21.60 17.20
C LEU A 75 -24.71 -20.25 16.52
N VAL A 76 -23.65 -19.55 16.92
CA VAL A 76 -23.23 -18.29 16.27
C VAL A 76 -22.75 -18.54 14.83
N ALA A 77 -21.89 -19.54 14.61
CA ALA A 77 -21.39 -19.91 13.29
C ALA A 77 -22.53 -20.30 12.33
N ASP A 78 -23.48 -21.12 12.80
CA ASP A 78 -24.66 -21.51 12.02
C ASP A 78 -25.56 -20.30 11.71
N THR A 79 -25.71 -19.36 12.66
CA THR A 79 -26.47 -18.12 12.43
C THR A 79 -25.82 -17.24 11.37
N TRP A 80 -24.50 -17.12 11.36
CA TRP A 80 -23.75 -16.47 10.28
C TRP A 80 -23.99 -17.14 8.93
N SER A 81 -23.87 -18.47 8.87
CA SER A 81 -24.09 -19.24 7.63
C SER A 81 -25.49 -18.99 7.05
N ILE A 82 -26.53 -19.04 7.90
CA ILE A 82 -27.91 -18.77 7.48
C ILE A 82 -28.06 -17.32 7.02
N ALA A 83 -27.47 -16.35 7.72
CA ALA A 83 -27.55 -14.94 7.35
C ALA A 83 -26.93 -14.67 5.96
N ASP A 84 -25.74 -15.21 5.68
CA ASP A 84 -25.05 -15.07 4.39
C ASP A 84 -25.90 -15.68 3.25
N GLN A 85 -26.39 -16.91 3.44
CA GLN A 85 -27.20 -17.62 2.44
C GLN A 85 -28.55 -16.92 2.20
N SER A 86 -29.20 -16.46 3.28
CA SER A 86 -30.46 -15.70 3.21
C SER A 86 -30.29 -14.41 2.42
N ARG A 87 -29.21 -13.67 2.67
CA ARG A 87 -28.89 -12.44 1.94
C ARG A 87 -28.76 -12.73 0.44
N LEU A 88 -27.99 -13.74 0.05
CA LEU A 88 -27.79 -14.05 -1.36
C LEU A 88 -29.10 -14.41 -2.07
N LEU A 89 -29.91 -15.29 -1.48
CA LEU A 89 -31.21 -15.69 -2.06
C LEU A 89 -32.19 -14.51 -2.20
N MET A 90 -32.17 -13.57 -1.25
CA MET A 90 -32.99 -12.37 -1.36
C MET A 90 -32.47 -11.42 -2.44
N LEU A 91 -31.15 -11.29 -2.59
CA LEU A 91 -30.53 -10.45 -3.62
C LEU A 91 -30.68 -11.04 -5.02
N ASP A 92 -30.74 -12.36 -5.18
CA ASP A 92 -30.98 -13.01 -6.47
C ASP A 92 -32.26 -12.49 -7.15
N ASN A 93 -33.27 -12.14 -6.35
CA ASN A 93 -34.54 -11.57 -6.80
C ASN A 93 -34.60 -10.03 -6.82
N ALA A 94 -33.60 -9.34 -6.29
CA ALA A 94 -33.66 -7.89 -6.04
C ALA A 94 -32.50 -7.08 -6.66
N SER A 95 -31.37 -7.71 -6.98
CA SER A 95 -30.17 -7.06 -7.51
C SER A 95 -30.03 -7.27 -9.00
N SER A 96 -29.55 -6.23 -9.71
CA SER A 96 -29.19 -6.32 -11.13
C SER A 96 -27.71 -6.62 -11.37
N LYS A 97 -26.94 -6.90 -10.32
CA LYS A 97 -25.52 -7.27 -10.44
C LYS A 97 -25.36 -8.62 -11.11
N TYR A 98 -24.24 -8.79 -11.82
CA TYR A 98 -23.92 -9.97 -12.61
C TYR A 98 -23.95 -11.26 -11.81
N TYR A 99 -23.39 -11.24 -10.59
CA TYR A 99 -23.39 -12.40 -9.69
C TYR A 99 -24.81 -12.94 -9.46
N HIS A 100 -25.76 -12.06 -9.18
CA HIS A 100 -27.16 -12.40 -8.95
C HIS A 100 -27.92 -12.71 -10.24
N GLU A 101 -27.57 -12.05 -11.35
CA GLU A 101 -28.10 -12.34 -12.69
C GLU A 101 -27.78 -13.76 -13.13
N VAL A 102 -26.55 -14.21 -12.91
CA VAL A 102 -26.12 -15.56 -13.27
C VAL A 102 -26.77 -16.59 -12.35
N ARG A 103 -26.83 -16.34 -11.04
CA ARG A 103 -27.47 -17.24 -10.06
C ARG A 103 -28.95 -17.52 -10.34
N ARG A 104 -29.70 -16.51 -10.79
CA ARG A 104 -31.13 -16.67 -11.10
C ARG A 104 -31.41 -17.23 -12.50
N THR A 105 -30.40 -17.26 -13.37
CA THR A 105 -30.56 -17.77 -14.73
C THR A 105 -30.55 -19.30 -14.67
N PRO A 106 -31.64 -19.99 -15.04
CA PRO A 106 -31.69 -21.44 -14.98
C PRO A 106 -30.62 -22.04 -15.88
N GLU A 107 -29.89 -23.03 -15.37
CA GLU A 107 -28.99 -23.83 -16.20
C GLU A 107 -29.83 -24.57 -17.27
N PRO A 108 -29.38 -24.58 -18.53
CA PRO A 108 -29.94 -25.46 -19.55
C PRO A 108 -30.01 -26.91 -19.06
N ALA A 109 -31.08 -27.64 -19.38
CA ALA A 109 -31.34 -28.97 -18.83
C ALA A 109 -30.20 -29.99 -19.14
N ASP A 110 -29.51 -29.80 -20.26
CA ASP A 110 -28.33 -30.57 -20.69
C ASP A 110 -27.08 -30.29 -19.84
N LEU A 111 -26.97 -29.09 -19.25
CA LEU A 111 -25.89 -28.69 -18.34
C LEU A 111 -26.23 -28.95 -16.86
N ALA A 112 -27.49 -29.13 -16.50
CA ALA A 112 -27.89 -29.44 -15.13
C ALA A 112 -27.29 -30.77 -14.60
N GLU A 113 -26.99 -31.72 -15.49
CA GLU A 113 -26.30 -32.98 -15.17
C GLU A 113 -24.76 -32.85 -15.14
N TYR A 114 -24.20 -31.67 -15.45
CA TYR A 114 -22.75 -31.42 -15.40
C TYR A 114 -22.30 -31.01 -13.99
N GLY A 115 -22.22 -32.00 -13.10
CA GLY A 115 -21.52 -31.86 -11.82
C GLY A 115 -20.01 -31.67 -12.00
N LEU A 116 -19.30 -31.30 -10.92
CA LEU A 116 -17.85 -31.09 -10.92
C LEU A 116 -17.10 -32.32 -11.44
N LYS A 117 -17.55 -33.53 -11.10
CA LYS A 117 -17.01 -34.78 -11.66
C LYS A 117 -17.06 -34.88 -13.20
N LYS A 118 -18.17 -34.46 -13.82
CA LYS A 118 -18.31 -34.51 -15.30
C LYS A 118 -17.46 -33.43 -15.96
N ILE A 119 -17.40 -32.25 -15.35
CA ILE A 119 -16.51 -31.16 -15.76
C ILE A 119 -15.06 -31.65 -15.75
N LEU A 120 -14.62 -32.27 -14.65
CA LEU A 120 -13.28 -32.84 -14.52
C LEU A 120 -12.95 -33.76 -15.70
N HIS A 121 -13.79 -34.75 -15.99
CA HIS A 121 -13.55 -35.68 -17.10
C HIS A 121 -13.41 -35.00 -18.47
N ILE A 122 -14.13 -33.91 -18.73
CA ILE A 122 -14.02 -33.16 -19.99
C ILE A 122 -12.70 -32.38 -20.06
N LEU A 123 -12.25 -31.83 -18.92
CA LEU A 123 -10.99 -31.12 -18.85
C LEU A 123 -9.79 -32.09 -18.93
N GLU A 124 -9.88 -33.27 -18.32
CA GLU A 124 -8.87 -34.32 -18.40
C GLU A 124 -8.65 -34.82 -19.83
N SER A 125 -9.72 -34.90 -20.64
CA SER A 125 -9.62 -35.36 -22.04
C SER A 125 -9.07 -34.30 -23.00
N PHE A 126 -8.88 -33.05 -22.55
CA PHE A 126 -8.55 -31.92 -23.43
C PHE A 126 -7.26 -32.13 -24.22
N ASN A 127 -6.18 -32.55 -23.58
CA ASN A 127 -4.88 -32.72 -24.25
C ASN A 127 -4.94 -33.82 -25.33
N ASP A 128 -5.61 -34.93 -25.02
CA ASP A 128 -5.79 -36.04 -25.96
C ASP A 128 -6.68 -35.62 -27.14
N ASP A 129 -7.80 -34.95 -26.85
CA ASP A 129 -8.72 -34.45 -27.87
C ASP A 129 -8.06 -33.39 -28.76
N LEU A 130 -7.22 -32.52 -28.20
CA LEU A 130 -6.47 -31.51 -28.94
C LEU A 130 -5.43 -32.16 -29.86
N ALA A 131 -4.71 -33.17 -29.36
CA ALA A 131 -3.73 -33.92 -30.14
C ALA A 131 -4.39 -34.66 -31.31
N ILE A 132 -5.52 -35.33 -31.07
CA ILE A 132 -6.26 -36.06 -32.12
C ILE A 132 -6.87 -35.09 -33.14
N SER A 133 -7.52 -34.02 -32.69
CA SER A 133 -8.18 -33.06 -33.58
C SER A 133 -7.19 -32.28 -34.45
N GLY A 134 -6.00 -31.98 -33.93
CA GLY A 134 -4.91 -31.35 -34.69
C GLY A 134 -4.41 -32.18 -35.88
N LEU A 135 -4.57 -33.51 -35.83
CA LEU A 135 -4.25 -34.41 -36.95
C LEU A 135 -5.37 -34.48 -38.01
N LEU A 136 -6.60 -34.07 -37.65
CA LEU A 136 -7.77 -34.17 -38.51
C LEU A 136 -8.00 -32.90 -39.34
N SER A 137 -8.20 -31.75 -38.68
CA SER A 137 -8.37 -30.45 -39.33
C SER A 137 -8.30 -29.29 -38.35
N ASP A 138 -7.96 -28.09 -38.85
CA ASP A 138 -8.00 -26.85 -38.08
C ASP A 138 -9.40 -26.57 -37.48
N ALA A 139 -10.47 -26.90 -38.21
CA ALA A 139 -11.84 -26.71 -37.74
C ALA A 139 -12.16 -27.61 -36.53
N LYS A 140 -11.70 -28.87 -36.54
CA LYS A 140 -11.89 -29.80 -35.41
C LYS A 140 -11.08 -29.37 -34.19
N MET A 141 -9.87 -28.86 -34.42
CA MET A 141 -9.04 -28.32 -33.35
C MET A 141 -9.70 -27.08 -32.70
N ASP A 142 -10.24 -26.18 -33.51
CA ASP A 142 -11.02 -25.02 -33.04
C ASP A 142 -12.25 -25.43 -32.20
N GLU A 143 -12.96 -26.48 -32.61
CA GLU A 143 -14.10 -27.04 -31.83
C GLU A 143 -13.65 -27.53 -30.45
N VAL A 144 -12.52 -28.23 -30.35
CA VAL A 144 -11.96 -28.72 -29.07
C VAL A 144 -11.57 -27.56 -28.16
N LEU A 145 -10.90 -26.55 -28.70
CA LEU A 145 -10.50 -25.35 -27.95
C LEU A 145 -11.72 -24.59 -27.41
N GLN A 146 -12.73 -24.35 -28.24
CA GLN A 146 -13.96 -23.70 -27.79
C GLN A 146 -14.71 -24.52 -26.74
N ARG A 147 -14.74 -25.85 -26.87
CA ARG A 147 -15.35 -26.72 -25.87
C ARG A 147 -14.63 -26.63 -24.53
N HIS A 148 -13.30 -26.62 -24.52
CA HIS A 148 -12.49 -26.43 -23.31
C HIS A 148 -12.78 -25.08 -22.65
N GLU A 149 -12.72 -23.98 -23.40
CA GLU A 149 -12.99 -22.64 -22.91
C GLU A 149 -14.42 -22.47 -22.35
N ASN A 150 -15.41 -23.05 -23.02
CA ASN A 150 -16.79 -23.06 -22.55
C ASN A 150 -16.95 -23.90 -21.27
N THR A 151 -16.24 -25.03 -21.17
CA THR A 151 -16.24 -25.88 -19.97
C THR A 151 -15.60 -25.15 -18.79
N LEU A 152 -14.49 -24.44 -19.02
CA LEU A 152 -13.84 -23.58 -18.02
C LEU A 152 -14.74 -22.43 -17.57
N LYS A 153 -15.43 -21.76 -18.49
CA LYS A 153 -16.41 -20.72 -18.17
C LYS A 153 -17.53 -21.27 -17.29
N PHE A 154 -18.08 -22.43 -17.66
CA PHE A 154 -19.14 -23.08 -16.90
C PHE A 154 -18.67 -23.48 -15.50
N MET A 155 -17.50 -24.12 -15.40
CA MET A 155 -16.85 -24.49 -14.14
C MET A 155 -16.64 -23.29 -13.22
N PHE A 156 -16.08 -22.19 -13.76
CA PHE A 156 -15.85 -20.97 -13.01
C PHE A 156 -17.16 -20.39 -12.46
N VAL A 157 -18.17 -20.22 -13.33
CA VAL A 157 -19.46 -19.64 -12.95
C VAL A 157 -20.15 -20.48 -11.88
N ARG A 158 -20.24 -21.80 -12.08
CA ARG A 158 -20.89 -22.72 -11.14
C ARG A 158 -20.20 -22.70 -9.78
N THR A 159 -18.87 -22.71 -9.77
CA THR A 159 -18.07 -22.71 -8.54
C THR A 159 -18.16 -21.37 -7.81
N TRP A 160 -17.98 -20.27 -8.54
CA TRP A 160 -18.04 -18.91 -8.00
C TRP A 160 -19.40 -18.63 -7.36
N THR A 161 -20.49 -19.02 -8.03
CA THR A 161 -21.85 -18.72 -7.60
C THR A 161 -22.46 -19.74 -6.63
N ASN A 162 -21.80 -20.86 -6.35
CA ASN A 162 -22.27 -21.81 -5.34
C ASN A 162 -22.17 -21.19 -3.94
N SER A 163 -23.27 -21.14 -3.17
CA SER A 163 -23.29 -20.54 -1.82
C SER A 163 -23.03 -21.52 -0.67
N SER A 164 -23.02 -22.82 -0.93
CA SER A 164 -22.72 -23.84 0.07
C SER A 164 -22.30 -25.15 -0.60
N TRP A 165 -21.10 -25.64 -0.31
CA TRP A 165 -20.67 -26.96 -0.75
C TRP A 165 -21.31 -28.05 0.09
N THR A 166 -21.87 -29.04 -0.58
CA THR A 166 -22.24 -30.33 0.01
C THR A 166 -21.01 -31.19 0.25
N SER A 167 -21.18 -32.34 0.91
CA SER A 167 -20.10 -33.32 1.04
C SER A 167 -19.70 -33.93 -0.31
N GLU A 168 -20.62 -33.99 -1.27
CA GLU A 168 -20.34 -34.45 -2.63
C GLU A 168 -19.51 -33.42 -3.40
N ASP A 169 -19.88 -32.13 -3.31
CA ASP A 169 -19.10 -31.05 -3.93
C ASP A 169 -17.65 -31.00 -3.39
N GLU A 170 -17.48 -31.21 -2.09
CA GLU A 170 -16.16 -31.26 -1.44
C GLU A 170 -15.30 -32.42 -1.98
N GLU A 171 -15.89 -33.60 -2.16
CA GLU A 171 -15.19 -34.78 -2.68
C GLU A 171 -14.83 -34.65 -4.16
N ASP A 172 -15.75 -34.10 -4.97
CA ASP A 172 -15.48 -33.79 -6.37
C ASP A 172 -14.38 -32.74 -6.50
N ALA A 173 -14.39 -31.69 -5.67
CA ALA A 173 -13.34 -30.67 -5.65
C ALA A 173 -11.98 -31.26 -5.21
N LYS A 174 -11.95 -32.19 -4.26
CA LYS A 174 -10.74 -32.95 -3.91
C LYS A 174 -10.23 -33.80 -5.07
N SER A 175 -11.14 -34.42 -5.82
CA SER A 175 -10.80 -35.18 -7.03
C SER A 175 -10.18 -34.28 -8.10
N MET A 176 -10.69 -33.06 -8.30
CA MET A 176 -10.07 -32.07 -9.19
C MET A 176 -8.66 -31.69 -8.74
N LEU A 177 -8.47 -31.44 -7.44
CA LEU A 177 -7.17 -31.09 -6.87
C LEU A 177 -6.13 -32.22 -6.98
N GLY A 178 -6.57 -33.47 -6.91
CA GLY A 178 -5.71 -34.66 -6.99
C GLY A 178 -5.45 -35.19 -8.39
N SER A 179 -6.13 -34.67 -9.44
CA SER A 179 -5.97 -35.18 -10.80
C SER A 179 -4.61 -34.81 -11.39
N GLU A 180 -3.91 -35.82 -11.94
CA GLU A 180 -2.65 -35.60 -12.68
C GLU A 180 -2.88 -35.25 -14.15
N LEU A 181 -4.10 -35.44 -14.65
CA LEU A 181 -4.49 -35.17 -16.04
C LEU A 181 -5.04 -33.76 -16.23
N LEU A 182 -5.59 -33.16 -15.18
CA LEU A 182 -6.06 -31.79 -15.20
C LEU A 182 -4.88 -30.81 -15.37
N LEU A 183 -5.04 -29.85 -16.29
CA LEU A 183 -4.02 -28.83 -16.51
C LEU A 183 -3.89 -27.91 -15.28
N PRO A 184 -2.67 -27.55 -14.85
CA PRO A 184 -2.47 -26.62 -13.73
C PRO A 184 -3.13 -25.25 -13.93
N ASP A 185 -3.21 -24.76 -15.17
CA ASP A 185 -3.86 -23.49 -15.50
C ASP A 185 -5.38 -23.54 -15.27
N ASP A 186 -6.01 -24.66 -15.62
CA ASP A 186 -7.44 -24.92 -15.37
C ASP A 186 -7.72 -24.99 -13.87
N LEU A 187 -6.83 -25.64 -13.12
CA LEU A 187 -6.91 -25.71 -11.67
C LEU A 187 -6.69 -24.34 -11.01
N CYS A 188 -5.80 -23.50 -11.54
CA CYS A 188 -5.65 -22.11 -11.09
C CYS A 188 -6.94 -21.29 -11.26
N LEU A 189 -7.66 -21.50 -12.37
CA LEU A 189 -8.96 -20.87 -12.57
C LEU A 189 -9.99 -21.37 -11.54
N PHE A 190 -10.03 -22.68 -11.27
CA PHE A 190 -10.89 -23.25 -10.25
C PHE A 190 -10.61 -22.68 -8.86
N VAL A 191 -9.33 -22.59 -8.45
CA VAL A 191 -8.90 -21.96 -7.19
C VAL A 191 -9.39 -20.50 -7.10
N SER A 192 -9.33 -19.75 -8.21
CA SER A 192 -9.81 -18.37 -8.25
C SER A 192 -11.33 -18.30 -8.09
N ALA A 193 -12.06 -19.23 -8.71
CA ALA A 193 -13.51 -19.32 -8.56
C ALA A 193 -13.92 -19.67 -7.13
N VAL A 194 -13.23 -20.62 -6.48
CA VAL A 194 -13.43 -20.97 -5.06
C VAL A 194 -13.15 -19.75 -4.17
N THR A 195 -12.05 -19.04 -4.42
CA THR A 195 -11.68 -17.82 -3.68
C THR A 195 -12.79 -16.77 -3.76
N LEU A 196 -13.20 -16.39 -4.98
CA LEU A 196 -14.27 -15.41 -5.19
C LEU A 196 -15.61 -15.87 -4.61
N SER A 197 -15.87 -17.18 -4.60
CA SER A 197 -17.08 -17.74 -3.99
C SER A 197 -17.10 -17.49 -2.48
N VAL A 198 -15.99 -17.76 -1.79
CA VAL A 198 -15.90 -17.55 -0.35
C VAL A 198 -15.87 -16.07 0.01
N MET A 199 -15.33 -15.21 -0.86
CA MET A 199 -15.42 -13.76 -0.68
C MET A 199 -16.88 -13.27 -0.60
N GLU A 200 -17.79 -13.86 -1.38
CA GLU A 200 -19.22 -13.51 -1.39
C GLU A 200 -20.03 -14.22 -0.29
N CYS A 201 -19.73 -15.50 0.01
CA CYS A 201 -20.44 -16.30 1.00
C CYS A 201 -19.49 -17.27 1.70
N PHE A 202 -19.38 -17.17 3.02
CA PHE A 202 -18.45 -18.01 3.76
C PHE A 202 -18.88 -19.47 3.75
N ASP A 203 -17.91 -20.34 3.47
CA ASP A 203 -18.07 -21.78 3.48
C ASP A 203 -16.78 -22.42 3.99
N LEU A 204 -16.87 -23.11 5.13
CA LEU A 204 -15.71 -23.71 5.78
C LEU A 204 -15.04 -24.79 4.90
N ARG A 205 -15.80 -25.58 4.13
CA ARG A 205 -15.25 -26.65 3.29
C ARG A 205 -14.38 -26.08 2.18
N LYS A 206 -14.81 -24.97 1.57
CA LYS A 206 -14.03 -24.25 0.55
C LYS A 206 -12.71 -23.72 1.11
N ILE A 207 -12.74 -23.19 2.33
CA ILE A 207 -11.53 -22.67 2.99
C ILE A 207 -10.55 -23.82 3.30
N MET A 208 -11.06 -24.93 3.85
CA MET A 208 -10.25 -26.13 4.09
C MET A 208 -9.65 -26.67 2.79
N TRP A 209 -10.43 -26.69 1.71
CA TRP A 209 -9.94 -27.10 0.40
C TRP A 209 -8.86 -26.15 -0.14
N LEU A 210 -8.97 -24.84 0.05
CA LEU A 210 -7.92 -23.89 -0.34
C LEU A 210 -6.63 -24.12 0.46
N LEU A 211 -6.72 -24.44 1.75
CA LEU A 211 -5.56 -24.83 2.57
C LEU A 211 -4.94 -26.15 2.08
N ASP A 212 -5.74 -27.10 1.60
CA ASP A 212 -5.23 -28.30 0.93
C ASP A 212 -4.58 -27.97 -0.43
N ALA A 213 -5.16 -27.05 -1.20
CA ALA A 213 -4.64 -26.61 -2.49
C ALA A 213 -3.29 -25.87 -2.36
N TYR A 214 -3.02 -25.19 -1.25
CA TYR A 214 -1.69 -24.65 -0.94
C TYR A 214 -0.60 -25.74 -0.93
N ARG A 215 -0.94 -26.99 -0.60
CA ARG A 215 0.01 -28.10 -0.57
C ARG A 215 0.26 -28.73 -1.94
N HIS A 216 -0.35 -28.20 -2.99
CA HIS A 216 -0.22 -28.74 -4.34
C HIS A 216 1.20 -28.56 -4.89
N LYS A 217 1.66 -29.52 -5.71
CA LYS A 217 3.02 -29.56 -6.29
C LYS A 217 3.32 -28.40 -7.26
N ASP A 218 2.29 -27.90 -7.92
CA ASP A 218 2.40 -26.75 -8.82
C ASP A 218 2.42 -25.44 -8.02
N VAL A 219 3.45 -24.62 -8.25
CA VAL A 219 3.69 -23.37 -7.52
C VAL A 219 2.61 -22.33 -7.82
N ASN A 220 2.06 -22.29 -9.04
CA ASN A 220 1.00 -21.34 -9.36
C ASN A 220 -0.29 -21.69 -8.63
N VAL A 221 -0.64 -22.98 -8.58
CA VAL A 221 -1.84 -23.47 -7.85
C VAL A 221 -1.69 -23.19 -6.36
N SER A 222 -0.57 -23.60 -5.76
CA SER A 222 -0.33 -23.46 -4.32
C SER A 222 -0.34 -22.00 -3.85
N GLN A 223 0.42 -21.13 -4.53
CA GLN A 223 0.51 -19.72 -4.14
C GLN A 223 -0.77 -18.95 -4.41
N ARG A 224 -1.50 -19.27 -5.49
CA ARG A 224 -2.82 -18.71 -5.77
C ARG A 224 -3.83 -19.10 -4.68
N ALA A 225 -3.79 -20.34 -4.22
CA ALA A 225 -4.64 -20.78 -3.12
C ALA A 225 -4.32 -20.04 -1.82
N LEU A 226 -3.04 -19.85 -1.48
CA LEU A 226 -2.64 -19.12 -0.28
C LEU A 226 -3.04 -17.64 -0.32
N VAL A 227 -2.88 -16.97 -1.46
CA VAL A 227 -3.40 -15.59 -1.64
C VAL A 227 -4.91 -15.57 -1.40
N GLY A 228 -5.65 -16.55 -1.92
CA GLY A 228 -7.08 -16.69 -1.67
C GLY A 228 -7.43 -16.89 -0.19
N VAL A 229 -6.71 -17.76 0.51
CA VAL A 229 -6.85 -17.98 1.96
C VAL A 229 -6.66 -16.68 2.74
N ILE A 230 -5.61 -15.92 2.44
CA ILE A 230 -5.31 -14.65 3.13
C ILE A 230 -6.42 -13.62 2.90
N PHE A 231 -6.92 -13.50 1.66
CA PHE A 231 -8.05 -12.62 1.34
C PHE A 231 -9.30 -12.99 2.14
N ILE A 232 -9.60 -14.29 2.21
CA ILE A 232 -10.76 -14.83 2.93
C ILE A 232 -10.62 -14.58 4.43
N PHE A 233 -9.43 -14.84 5.00
CA PHE A 233 -9.18 -14.62 6.42
C PHE A 233 -9.35 -13.14 6.78
N TYR A 234 -8.85 -12.23 5.96
CA TYR A 234 -9.03 -10.80 6.16
C TYR A 234 -10.49 -10.35 6.02
N ILE A 235 -11.19 -10.81 4.98
CA ILE A 235 -12.61 -10.45 4.73
C ILE A 235 -13.52 -10.90 5.88
N HIS A 236 -13.26 -12.09 6.43
CA HIS A 236 -14.11 -12.76 7.41
C HIS A 236 -13.50 -12.77 8.83
N ARG A 237 -12.49 -11.92 9.08
CA ARG A 237 -11.70 -11.87 10.32
C ARG A 237 -12.51 -11.84 11.60
N THR A 238 -13.66 -11.16 11.60
CA THR A 238 -14.51 -10.98 12.79
C THR A 238 -15.21 -12.27 13.23
N ARG A 239 -15.31 -13.29 12.36
CA ARG A 239 -15.99 -14.56 12.67
C ARG A 239 -15.10 -15.79 12.72
N LEU A 240 -13.82 -15.70 12.35
CA LEU A 240 -12.91 -16.86 12.32
C LEU A 240 -12.79 -17.57 13.69
N LEU A 241 -12.88 -16.80 14.78
CA LEU A 241 -12.85 -17.31 16.16
C LEU A 241 -14.00 -18.28 16.51
N TYR A 242 -15.06 -18.35 15.70
CA TYR A 242 -16.15 -19.30 15.88
C TYR A 242 -15.90 -20.64 15.17
N TYR A 243 -14.77 -20.80 14.47
CA TYR A 243 -14.36 -22.01 13.74
C TYR A 243 -13.03 -22.54 14.29
N PRO A 244 -13.01 -23.16 15.49
CA PRO A 244 -11.77 -23.63 16.12
C PRO A 244 -11.03 -24.69 15.29
N GLU A 245 -11.73 -25.49 14.49
CA GLU A 245 -11.15 -26.42 13.54
C GLU A 245 -10.32 -25.74 12.45
N LEU A 246 -10.70 -24.52 12.04
CA LEU A 246 -9.95 -23.72 11.07
C LEU A 246 -8.66 -23.18 11.70
N ILE A 247 -8.73 -22.63 12.92
CA ILE A 247 -7.55 -22.13 13.63
C ILE A 247 -6.53 -23.25 13.83
N LYS A 248 -6.98 -24.41 14.34
CA LYS A 248 -6.13 -25.61 14.47
C LYS A 248 -5.53 -26.06 13.14
N ARG A 249 -6.28 -25.94 12.04
CA ARG A 249 -5.76 -26.27 10.71
C ARG A 249 -4.63 -25.33 10.30
N VAL A 250 -4.74 -24.04 10.61
CA VAL A 250 -3.66 -23.07 10.33
C VAL A 250 -2.45 -23.32 11.22
N ASP A 251 -2.64 -23.64 12.50
CA ASP A 251 -1.54 -24.02 13.39
C ASP A 251 -0.77 -25.24 12.84
N LEU A 252 -1.48 -26.24 12.31
CA LEU A 252 -0.87 -27.39 11.62
C LEU A 252 -0.17 -27.01 10.31
N MET A 253 -0.58 -25.91 9.66
CA MET A 253 0.09 -25.44 8.44
C MET A 253 1.42 -24.76 8.76
N ASP A 254 1.59 -24.18 9.94
CA ASP A 254 2.87 -23.61 10.41
C ASP A 254 3.97 -24.67 10.57
N GLU A 255 3.62 -25.96 10.65
CA GLU A 255 4.59 -27.05 10.59
C GLU A 255 5.25 -27.19 9.20
N ILE A 256 4.66 -26.61 8.14
CA ILE A 256 5.27 -26.54 6.81
C ILE A 256 6.33 -25.44 6.82
N PRO A 257 7.63 -25.75 6.58
CA PRO A 257 8.72 -24.78 6.78
C PRO A 257 8.58 -23.45 6.04
N SER A 258 7.94 -23.45 4.86
CA SER A 258 7.76 -22.24 4.04
C SER A 258 6.47 -21.47 4.34
N PHE A 259 5.53 -22.00 5.13
CA PHE A 259 4.18 -21.44 5.25
C PHE A 259 4.19 -20.05 5.87
N ARG A 260 4.88 -19.86 7.00
CA ARG A 260 5.02 -18.56 7.66
C ARG A 260 5.65 -17.52 6.72
N GLU A 261 6.76 -17.87 6.09
CA GLU A 261 7.46 -17.00 5.13
C GLU A 261 6.57 -16.64 3.93
N ASP A 262 5.80 -17.61 3.41
CA ASP A 262 4.86 -17.38 2.31
C ASP A 262 3.72 -16.43 2.72
N VAL A 263 3.14 -16.61 3.91
CA VAL A 263 2.08 -15.74 4.45
C VAL A 263 2.59 -14.31 4.63
N ALA A 264 3.76 -14.15 5.25
CA ALA A 264 4.36 -12.84 5.46
C ALA A 264 4.78 -12.15 4.16
N ARG A 265 5.32 -12.91 3.20
CA ARG A 265 5.61 -12.39 1.86
C ARG A 265 4.35 -11.89 1.18
N ILE A 266 3.25 -12.66 1.19
CA ILE A 266 1.99 -12.23 0.58
C ILE A 266 1.46 -10.98 1.28
N TYR A 267 1.60 -10.85 2.60
CA TYR A 267 1.24 -9.62 3.30
C TYR A 267 2.01 -8.41 2.73
N ARG A 268 3.34 -8.49 2.63
CA ARG A 268 4.17 -7.43 2.04
C ARG A 268 3.79 -7.11 0.59
N GLN A 269 3.53 -8.14 -0.23
CA GLN A 269 3.08 -7.96 -1.62
C GLN A 269 1.71 -7.28 -1.70
N MET A 270 0.77 -7.60 -0.81
CA MET A 270 -0.52 -6.92 -0.75
C MET A 270 -0.37 -5.44 -0.37
N LEU A 271 0.53 -5.11 0.55
CA LEU A 271 0.86 -3.72 0.89
C LEU A 271 1.46 -2.97 -0.31
N LEU A 272 2.40 -3.60 -1.02
CA LEU A 272 2.95 -3.06 -2.28
C LEU A 272 1.86 -2.79 -3.32
N CYS A 273 0.88 -3.69 -3.47
CA CYS A 273 -0.25 -3.47 -4.38
C CYS A 273 -1.08 -2.21 -4.02
N GLN A 274 -1.13 -1.78 -2.74
CA GLN A 274 -1.82 -0.54 -2.37
C GLN A 274 -1.07 0.71 -2.87
N GLU A 275 0.24 0.62 -3.06
CA GLU A 275 1.07 1.73 -3.55
C GLU A 275 1.10 1.83 -5.07
N THR A 276 0.53 0.85 -5.80
CA THR A 276 0.55 0.79 -7.26
C THR A 276 0.07 2.08 -7.92
N GLU A 277 -0.98 2.74 -7.43
CA GLU A 277 -1.45 4.02 -8.00
C GLU A 277 -0.42 5.16 -7.83
N LYS A 278 0.28 5.22 -6.68
CA LYS A 278 1.33 6.22 -6.46
C LYS A 278 2.57 5.91 -7.29
N ILE A 279 2.98 4.65 -7.35
CA ILE A 279 4.08 4.18 -8.20
C ILE A 279 3.77 4.52 -9.66
N ASP A 280 2.56 4.23 -10.12
CA ASP A 280 2.11 4.52 -11.48
C ASP A 280 2.13 6.02 -11.81
N LYS A 281 1.73 6.87 -10.85
CA LYS A 281 1.86 8.32 -10.98
C LYS A 281 3.32 8.75 -11.11
N LYS A 282 4.19 8.26 -10.23
CA LYS A 282 5.64 8.54 -10.25
C LYS A 282 6.29 8.10 -11.56
N MET A 283 5.95 6.91 -12.05
CA MET A 283 6.41 6.39 -13.34
C MET A 283 6.04 7.30 -14.50
N ARG A 284 4.78 7.77 -14.56
CA ARG A 284 4.28 8.63 -15.64
C ARG A 284 4.79 10.06 -15.59
N GLU A 285 4.90 10.64 -14.40
CA GLU A 285 5.17 12.07 -14.23
C GLU A 285 6.67 12.38 -14.08
N GLU A 286 7.46 11.43 -13.57
CA GLU A 286 8.88 11.63 -13.26
C GLU A 286 9.78 10.71 -14.10
N ILE A 287 9.70 9.39 -13.87
CA ILE A 287 10.70 8.42 -14.36
C ILE A 287 10.69 8.33 -15.90
N ILE A 288 9.54 8.04 -16.52
CA ILE A 288 9.44 7.85 -17.98
C ILE A 288 9.79 9.15 -18.74
N PRO A 289 9.24 10.33 -18.39
CA PRO A 289 9.61 11.58 -19.05
C PRO A 289 11.10 11.91 -18.97
N GLU A 290 11.76 11.68 -17.83
CA GLU A 290 13.21 11.87 -17.71
C GLU A 290 14.01 10.91 -18.58
N MET A 291 13.61 9.63 -18.64
CA MET A 291 14.21 8.66 -19.55
C MET A 291 14.12 9.13 -21.00
N LEU A 292 12.93 9.57 -21.45
CA LEU A 292 12.70 10.02 -22.83
C LEU A 292 13.45 11.32 -23.18
N LYS A 293 13.58 12.27 -22.23
CA LYS A 293 14.34 13.51 -22.42
C LYS A 293 15.83 13.24 -22.65
N ASN A 294 16.40 12.26 -21.94
CA ASN A 294 17.83 11.97 -22.01
C ASN A 294 18.24 11.09 -23.20
N VAL A 295 17.32 10.35 -23.81
CA VAL A 295 17.57 9.63 -25.09
C VAL A 295 17.76 10.60 -26.27
N SER A 296 17.25 11.85 -26.16
CA SER A 296 17.34 12.85 -27.23
C SER A 296 18.37 13.97 -27.01
N SER A 297 19.00 14.03 -25.84
CA SER A 297 19.77 15.22 -25.42
C SER A 297 21.13 14.90 -24.81
N MET A 298 22.07 14.42 -25.63
CA MET A 298 23.50 14.62 -25.36
C MET A 298 23.90 16.04 -25.84
N LYS A 299 23.35 17.09 -25.20
CA LYS A 299 23.77 18.49 -25.39
C LYS A 299 23.15 19.41 -24.33
N ASN A 300 24.03 19.97 -23.51
CA ASN A 300 23.88 21.17 -22.66
C ASN A 300 22.92 21.08 -21.47
N ILE A 301 23.47 20.79 -20.28
CA ILE A 301 22.80 21.05 -19.00
C ILE A 301 23.39 22.33 -18.40
N ARG A 302 22.49 23.29 -18.11
CA ARG A 302 22.77 24.56 -17.46
C ARG A 302 22.11 24.46 -16.08
N PHE A 303 22.92 24.50 -15.01
CA PHE A 303 22.47 24.43 -13.63
C PHE A 303 21.67 25.67 -13.24
N GLY A 304 20.54 25.46 -12.57
CA GLY A 304 19.83 26.46 -11.79
C GLY A 304 19.46 25.82 -10.45
N PHE A 305 19.95 26.40 -9.36
CA PHE A 305 19.57 26.05 -7.99
C PHE A 305 18.86 27.26 -7.39
N GLU A 306 17.73 27.03 -6.72
CA GLU A 306 17.30 27.74 -5.51
C GLU A 306 15.95 27.16 -5.08
N GLU A 307 15.92 26.37 -4.00
CA GLU A 307 14.75 26.20 -3.13
C GLU A 307 15.16 25.65 -1.75
N ASN A 308 14.84 26.41 -0.70
CA ASN A 308 14.63 26.07 0.72
C ASN A 308 15.39 24.88 1.37
N ASP A 309 16.50 25.17 2.07
CA ASP A 309 17.22 24.19 2.92
C ASP A 309 16.57 23.86 4.28
N GLU A 310 15.27 24.07 4.50
CA GLU A 310 14.68 23.83 5.83
C GLU A 310 14.16 22.40 6.07
N GLU A 311 14.13 21.55 5.05
CA GLU A 311 13.81 20.12 5.20
C GLU A 311 14.53 19.29 4.12
N ASN A 312 15.86 19.38 4.00
CA ASN A 312 16.56 18.27 3.34
C ASN A 312 16.28 17.02 4.19
N ASP A 313 15.64 16.04 3.56
CA ASP A 313 15.28 14.75 4.15
C ASP A 313 16.58 13.96 4.41
N ASP A 314 17.31 14.38 5.44
CA ASP A 314 18.58 13.82 5.90
C ASP A 314 18.25 12.52 6.64
N LYS A 315 17.99 11.48 5.84
CA LYS A 315 17.72 10.12 6.33
C LYS A 315 18.98 9.58 6.99
N ASN A 316 18.83 8.67 7.95
CA ASN A 316 19.99 8.18 8.68
C ASN A 316 20.96 7.52 7.69
N PRO A 317 22.26 7.89 7.70
CA PRO A 317 23.27 7.24 6.87
C PRO A 317 23.30 5.71 7.03
N ASP A 318 22.91 5.21 8.20
CA ASP A 318 22.83 3.77 8.49
C ASP A 318 21.72 3.06 7.67
N TRP A 319 20.69 3.76 7.18
CA TRP A 319 19.59 3.23 6.35
C TRP A 319 19.25 4.09 5.12
N GLU A 320 20.21 4.89 4.64
CA GLU A 320 20.06 5.84 3.54
C GLU A 320 19.88 5.14 2.17
N ASP A 321 20.45 3.94 2.02
CA ASP A 321 20.41 3.12 0.80
C ASP A 321 18.98 2.84 0.27
N ALA A 322 17.94 3.02 1.10
CA ALA A 322 16.54 2.81 0.71
C ALA A 322 15.90 4.00 -0.03
N PHE A 323 16.59 5.14 -0.19
CA PHE A 323 16.00 6.35 -0.77
C PHE A 323 17.01 7.17 -1.58
N GLU A 324 17.13 6.89 -2.87
CA GLU A 324 18.12 7.57 -3.71
C GLU A 324 17.61 8.88 -4.36
N GLN A 325 18.54 9.85 -4.42
CA GLN A 325 18.42 11.15 -5.09
C GLN A 325 18.79 11.08 -6.58
N SER A 326 18.49 12.17 -7.28
CA SER A 326 18.14 12.23 -8.71
C SER A 326 19.30 12.29 -9.72
N GLY A 327 19.33 11.27 -10.58
CA GLY A 327 20.00 11.20 -11.88
C GLY A 327 19.36 10.10 -12.75
N LEU A 328 19.64 10.04 -14.06
CA LEU A 328 19.04 9.02 -14.95
C LEU A 328 19.42 7.58 -14.54
N GLY A 329 20.67 7.37 -14.11
CA GLY A 329 21.14 6.08 -13.60
C GLY A 329 20.37 5.66 -12.35
N ASP A 330 20.14 6.62 -11.45
CA ASP A 330 19.43 6.41 -10.20
C ASP A 330 17.94 6.13 -10.44
N LYS A 331 17.31 6.79 -11.43
CA LYS A 331 15.91 6.50 -11.82
C LYS A 331 15.73 5.11 -12.44
N LEU A 332 16.70 4.64 -13.23
CA LEU A 332 16.70 3.27 -13.77
C LEU A 332 16.92 2.23 -12.68
N ARG A 333 17.81 2.54 -11.73
CA ARG A 333 18.05 1.71 -10.55
C ARG A 333 16.81 1.65 -9.65
N GLU A 334 16.20 2.78 -9.36
CA GLU A 334 14.95 2.91 -8.61
C GLU A 334 13.82 2.09 -9.25
N MET A 335 13.65 2.18 -10.57
CA MET A 335 12.67 1.34 -11.29
C MET A 335 12.98 -0.16 -11.13
N ASN A 336 14.24 -0.56 -11.25
CA ASN A 336 14.66 -1.95 -11.07
C ASN A 336 14.45 -2.43 -9.63
N GLU A 337 14.74 -1.59 -8.62
CA GLU A 337 14.52 -1.90 -7.21
C GLU A 337 13.03 -2.08 -6.93
N LEU A 338 12.17 -1.18 -7.40
CA LEU A 338 10.72 -1.35 -7.33
C LEU A 338 10.26 -2.66 -7.99
N GLN A 339 10.80 -3.01 -9.16
CA GLN A 339 10.48 -4.30 -9.81
C GLN A 339 10.95 -5.51 -9.00
N LEU A 340 12.13 -5.43 -8.38
CA LEU A 340 12.68 -6.48 -7.53
C LEU A 340 11.91 -6.62 -6.21
N GLU A 341 11.42 -5.53 -5.64
CA GLU A 341 10.46 -5.50 -4.53
C GLU A 341 9.13 -6.17 -4.90
N GLY A 342 8.83 -6.29 -6.20
CA GLY A 342 7.56 -6.82 -6.71
C GLY A 342 6.50 -5.75 -6.92
N ALA A 343 6.88 -4.47 -6.86
CA ALA A 343 6.01 -3.35 -7.17
C ALA A 343 5.55 -3.39 -8.62
N ASP A 344 4.31 -2.95 -8.85
CA ASP A 344 3.74 -2.92 -10.19
C ASP A 344 4.04 -1.59 -10.90
N VAL A 345 5.04 -1.63 -11.78
CA VAL A 345 5.46 -0.47 -12.58
C VAL A 345 4.80 -0.42 -13.97
N TYR A 346 3.98 -1.41 -14.33
CA TYR A 346 3.43 -1.56 -15.69
C TYR A 346 1.92 -1.27 -15.80
N MET A 347 1.26 -0.96 -14.68
CA MET A 347 -0.19 -0.74 -14.63
C MET A 347 -0.70 0.23 -15.70
N SER A 348 -0.15 1.46 -15.79
CA SER A 348 -0.60 2.44 -16.78
C SER A 348 -0.40 2.01 -18.21
N THR A 349 0.70 1.31 -18.52
CA THR A 349 1.04 0.85 -19.87
C THR A 349 -0.07 -0.02 -20.45
N PHE A 350 -0.66 -0.88 -19.62
CA PHE A 350 -1.65 -1.86 -20.06
C PHE A 350 -3.08 -1.53 -19.68
N SER A 351 -3.32 -0.52 -18.84
CA SER A 351 -4.65 -0.17 -18.37
C SER A 351 -5.64 0.18 -19.49
N SER A 352 -5.17 0.92 -20.51
CA SER A 352 -5.98 1.30 -21.69
C SER A 352 -6.31 0.11 -22.59
N LEU A 353 -5.50 -0.95 -22.50
CA LEU A 353 -5.60 -2.17 -23.29
C LEU A 353 -6.56 -3.20 -22.65
N LYS A 354 -7.31 -2.83 -21.59
CA LYS A 354 -8.32 -3.71 -20.97
C LYS A 354 -9.72 -3.57 -21.58
N SER A 355 -9.84 -2.88 -22.71
CA SER A 355 -11.10 -2.70 -23.45
C SER A 355 -11.46 -3.87 -24.39
N TYR A 356 -10.56 -4.84 -24.57
CA TYR A 356 -10.79 -6.01 -25.43
C TYR A 356 -12.03 -6.81 -25.01
N PRO A 357 -12.87 -7.30 -25.96
CA PRO A 357 -14.05 -8.12 -25.64
C PRO A 357 -13.75 -9.34 -24.76
N PHE A 358 -12.53 -9.88 -24.86
CA PHE A 358 -12.03 -10.96 -24.00
C PHE A 358 -12.25 -10.68 -22.50
N PHE A 359 -12.06 -9.43 -22.05
CA PHE A 359 -12.19 -9.03 -20.64
C PHE A 359 -13.62 -8.67 -20.21
N ARG A 360 -14.62 -8.83 -21.08
CA ARG A 360 -16.05 -8.72 -20.68
C ARG A 360 -16.51 -9.90 -19.84
N GLU A 361 -15.81 -11.02 -19.98
CA GLU A 361 -16.05 -12.27 -19.27
C GLU A 361 -15.19 -12.31 -18.00
N VAL A 362 -15.81 -12.60 -16.85
CA VAL A 362 -15.15 -12.48 -15.53
C VAL A 362 -14.02 -13.49 -15.37
N GLN A 363 -14.22 -14.74 -15.78
CA GLN A 363 -13.24 -15.83 -15.67
C GLN A 363 -11.92 -15.53 -16.40
N ASN A 364 -11.98 -14.76 -17.48
CA ASN A 364 -10.82 -14.45 -18.32
C ASN A 364 -9.80 -13.53 -17.64
N TRP A 365 -10.20 -12.83 -16.58
CA TRP A 365 -9.26 -12.05 -15.75
C TRP A 365 -8.37 -12.92 -14.87
N PHE A 366 -8.78 -14.17 -14.62
CA PHE A 366 -8.13 -15.06 -13.68
C PHE A 366 -7.44 -16.25 -14.36
N TYR A 367 -7.64 -16.46 -15.66
CA TYR A 367 -7.00 -17.55 -16.38
C TYR A 367 -5.52 -17.21 -16.67
N PRO A 368 -4.57 -18.09 -16.30
CA PRO A 368 -3.16 -17.90 -16.64
C PRO A 368 -2.95 -17.75 -18.16
N PHE A 369 -1.94 -16.98 -18.57
CA PHE A 369 -1.67 -16.78 -19.99
C PHE A 369 -1.28 -18.10 -20.66
N SER A 370 -2.11 -18.55 -21.61
CA SER A 370 -1.87 -19.77 -22.37
C SER A 370 -1.84 -19.53 -23.87
N LYS A 371 -0.82 -20.08 -24.53
CA LYS A 371 -0.72 -20.12 -26.01
C LYS A 371 -1.78 -21.03 -26.65
N GLN A 372 -2.40 -21.90 -25.86
CA GLN A 372 -3.46 -22.80 -26.31
C GLN A 372 -4.85 -22.13 -26.30
N GLN A 373 -4.99 -20.91 -25.76
CA GLN A 373 -6.25 -20.17 -25.85
C GLN A 373 -6.59 -19.89 -27.33
N SER A 374 -7.85 -20.10 -27.71
CA SER A 374 -8.34 -20.12 -29.08
C SER A 374 -8.02 -18.84 -29.88
N ASN A 375 -8.20 -17.65 -29.30
CA ASN A 375 -7.90 -16.38 -29.95
C ASN A 375 -6.38 -16.16 -30.07
N VAL A 376 -5.60 -16.61 -29.07
CA VAL A 376 -4.14 -16.54 -29.09
C VAL A 376 -3.59 -17.46 -30.19
N LEU A 377 -4.02 -18.72 -30.21
CA LEU A 377 -3.57 -19.71 -31.18
C LEU A 377 -3.94 -19.31 -32.61
N LYS A 378 -5.14 -18.77 -32.83
CA LYS A 378 -5.57 -18.25 -34.14
C LYS A 378 -4.68 -17.11 -34.62
N ALA A 379 -4.35 -16.16 -33.75
CA ALA A 379 -3.46 -15.06 -34.10
C ALA A 379 -2.04 -15.57 -34.44
N LEU A 380 -1.51 -16.53 -33.68
CA LEU A 380 -0.21 -17.16 -33.97
C LEU A 380 -0.19 -17.85 -35.36
N LYS A 381 -1.25 -18.57 -35.71
CA LYS A 381 -1.35 -19.24 -37.02
C LYS A 381 -1.39 -18.26 -38.20
N GLN A 382 -2.00 -17.09 -38.04
CA GLN A 382 -2.16 -16.11 -39.13
C GLN A 382 -0.85 -15.39 -39.51
N VAL A 383 0.08 -15.24 -38.57
CA VAL A 383 1.32 -14.46 -38.79
C VAL A 383 2.46 -15.31 -39.38
N GLY A 384 2.33 -16.65 -39.33
CA GLY A 384 3.43 -17.57 -39.56
C GLY A 384 4.30 -17.70 -38.31
N ASN A 385 5.06 -18.79 -38.18
CA ASN A 385 5.82 -19.14 -36.98
C ASN A 385 7.06 -18.23 -36.71
N GLU A 386 7.07 -17.02 -37.27
CA GLU A 386 8.05 -15.97 -37.01
C GLU A 386 7.60 -15.13 -35.81
N GLY A 387 7.41 -15.79 -34.66
CA GLY A 387 7.28 -15.08 -33.39
C GLY A 387 8.59 -14.38 -33.09
N SER A 388 8.57 -13.07 -32.83
CA SER A 388 9.77 -12.37 -32.37
C SER A 388 10.19 -12.96 -31.02
N SER A 389 11.47 -13.38 -30.91
CA SER A 389 12.02 -13.97 -29.68
C SER A 389 11.76 -13.12 -28.42
N LEU A 390 11.61 -11.79 -28.60
CA LEU A 390 11.35 -10.83 -27.55
C LEU A 390 9.91 -10.90 -27.00
N LEU A 391 8.90 -11.04 -27.87
CA LEU A 391 7.52 -11.17 -27.41
C LEU A 391 7.33 -12.45 -26.60
N ASP A 392 7.95 -13.55 -27.04
CA ASP A 392 7.93 -14.80 -26.30
C ASP A 392 8.60 -14.69 -24.92
N LEU A 393 9.71 -13.95 -24.80
CA LEU A 393 10.34 -13.65 -23.52
C LEU A 393 9.41 -12.86 -22.58
N ILE A 394 8.71 -11.84 -23.09
CA ILE A 394 7.78 -11.03 -22.31
C ILE A 394 6.59 -11.87 -21.82
N LEU A 395 6.01 -12.70 -22.69
CA LEU A 395 4.88 -13.55 -22.34
C LEU A 395 5.25 -14.65 -21.35
N GLN A 396 6.51 -15.10 -21.39
CA GLN A 396 7.05 -16.05 -20.42
C GLN A 396 7.44 -15.40 -19.10
N SER A 397 7.62 -14.08 -19.03
CA SER A 397 8.05 -13.38 -17.80
C SER A 397 7.01 -13.45 -16.67
N GLY A 398 7.46 -13.56 -15.42
CA GLY A 398 6.63 -13.49 -14.22
C GLY A 398 6.32 -12.07 -13.74
N PHE A 399 6.93 -11.04 -14.34
CA PHE A 399 6.74 -9.63 -13.95
C PHE A 399 5.42 -9.03 -14.46
N PHE A 400 4.86 -9.59 -15.53
CA PHE A 400 3.60 -9.13 -16.09
C PHE A 400 2.43 -9.94 -15.55
N SER A 401 1.33 -9.26 -15.21
CA SER A 401 0.06 -9.95 -14.93
C SER A 401 -0.41 -10.73 -16.18
N ASN A 402 -1.16 -11.81 -15.98
CA ASN A 402 -1.69 -12.60 -17.09
C ASN A 402 -2.63 -11.78 -17.97
N SER A 403 -3.42 -10.89 -17.34
CA SER A 403 -4.28 -9.96 -18.08
C SER A 403 -3.48 -8.97 -18.96
N ASP A 404 -2.28 -8.57 -18.53
CA ASP A 404 -1.39 -7.71 -19.32
C ASP A 404 -0.79 -8.48 -20.50
N LYS A 405 -0.40 -9.75 -20.29
CA LYS A 405 0.08 -10.64 -21.36
C LYS A 405 -0.97 -10.84 -22.45
N TYR A 406 -2.22 -11.11 -22.10
CA TYR A 406 -3.32 -11.21 -23.06
C TYR A 406 -3.54 -9.90 -23.83
N SER A 407 -3.62 -8.76 -23.13
CA SER A 407 -3.75 -7.45 -23.77
C SER A 407 -2.63 -7.16 -24.75
N LEU A 408 -1.37 -7.31 -24.31
CA LEU A 408 -0.19 -7.08 -25.14
C LEU A 408 -0.21 -7.96 -26.39
N PHE A 409 -0.49 -9.24 -26.19
CA PHE A 409 -0.54 -10.21 -27.28
C PHE A 409 -1.58 -9.80 -28.33
N PHE A 410 -2.81 -9.48 -27.92
CA PHE A 410 -3.86 -9.07 -28.85
C PHE A 410 -3.55 -7.74 -29.54
N THR A 411 -2.95 -6.77 -28.82
CA THR A 411 -2.56 -5.49 -29.41
C THR A 411 -1.51 -5.64 -30.48
N ILE A 412 -0.42 -6.39 -30.22
CA ILE A 412 0.65 -6.57 -31.21
C ILE A 412 0.10 -7.21 -32.48
N HIS A 413 -0.70 -8.27 -32.35
CA HIS A 413 -1.20 -9.02 -33.51
C HIS A 413 -2.29 -8.27 -34.31
N GLN A 414 -2.80 -7.14 -33.81
CA GLN A 414 -3.68 -6.24 -34.56
C GLN A 414 -2.93 -5.17 -35.35
N LEU A 415 -1.66 -4.89 -35.02
CA LEU A 415 -0.86 -3.89 -35.72
C LEU A 415 -0.37 -4.41 -37.08
N PRO A 416 -0.24 -3.56 -38.11
CA PRO A 416 0.44 -3.91 -39.36
C PRO A 416 1.88 -4.39 -39.11
N LYS A 417 2.37 -5.36 -39.90
CA LYS A 417 3.74 -5.94 -39.75
C LYS A 417 4.85 -4.88 -39.61
N MET A 418 4.81 -3.82 -40.42
CA MET A 418 5.78 -2.73 -40.35
C MET A 418 5.79 -2.00 -38.99
N GLN A 419 4.61 -1.84 -38.36
CA GLN A 419 4.49 -1.24 -37.03
C GLN A 419 4.88 -2.22 -35.93
N GLN A 420 4.59 -3.52 -36.10
CA GLN A 420 5.08 -4.57 -35.20
C GLN A 420 6.62 -4.59 -35.18
N GLU A 421 7.24 -4.62 -36.36
CA GLU A 421 8.70 -4.59 -36.53
C GLU A 421 9.31 -3.28 -36.00
N MET A 422 8.66 -2.13 -36.24
CA MET A 422 9.12 -0.84 -35.69
C MET A 422 9.02 -0.79 -34.16
N MET A 423 7.94 -1.29 -33.57
CA MET A 423 7.75 -1.30 -32.13
C MET A 423 8.73 -2.27 -31.44
N LEU A 424 8.97 -3.44 -32.04
CA LEU A 424 9.93 -4.42 -31.55
C LEU A 424 11.39 -3.98 -31.76
N SER A 425 11.70 -3.26 -32.85
CA SER A 425 13.03 -2.72 -33.09
C SER A 425 13.37 -1.52 -32.20
N GLN A 426 12.38 -0.72 -31.79
CA GLN A 426 12.56 0.32 -30.76
C GLN A 426 12.88 -0.24 -29.37
N LEU A 427 12.56 -1.51 -29.13
CA LEU A 427 12.92 -2.23 -27.91
C LEU A 427 14.33 -2.88 -27.97
N ASN A 428 15.06 -2.82 -29.10
CA ASN A 428 16.28 -3.61 -29.33
C ASN A 428 17.61 -2.88 -29.09
N GLU A 429 18.39 -3.38 -28.12
CA GLU A 429 19.65 -4.15 -28.24
C GLU A 429 20.29 -4.21 -26.84
N GLN A 430 20.27 -3.10 -26.10
CA GLN A 430 20.77 -3.02 -24.72
C GLN A 430 19.81 -3.62 -23.67
N GLN A 431 18.51 -3.29 -23.71
CA GLN A 431 17.52 -3.88 -22.79
C GLN A 431 17.29 -5.37 -23.07
N VAL A 432 17.37 -5.75 -24.36
CA VAL A 432 17.34 -7.15 -24.79
C VAL A 432 18.64 -7.86 -24.41
N ALA A 433 19.81 -7.22 -24.48
CA ALA A 433 21.07 -7.79 -23.99
C ALA A 433 21.08 -7.96 -22.46
N GLU A 434 20.50 -7.06 -21.66
CA GLU A 434 20.37 -7.25 -20.20
C GLU A 434 19.36 -8.35 -19.84
N LEU A 435 18.22 -8.41 -20.54
CA LEU A 435 17.25 -9.50 -20.40
C LEU A 435 17.84 -10.83 -20.89
N ALA A 436 18.69 -10.80 -21.93
CA ALA A 436 19.30 -11.97 -22.56
C ALA A 436 20.57 -12.48 -21.86
N GLU A 437 21.42 -11.60 -21.31
CA GLU A 437 22.61 -11.96 -20.53
C GLU A 437 22.24 -12.69 -19.24
N LYS A 438 21.02 -12.45 -18.71
CA LYS A 438 20.42 -13.22 -17.61
C LYS A 438 19.63 -14.46 -18.08
N SER A 439 19.33 -14.60 -19.38
CA SER A 439 18.44 -15.64 -19.91
C SER A 439 19.20 -16.81 -20.53
N ASN A 440 19.39 -17.87 -19.75
CA ASN A 440 19.03 -19.17 -20.28
C ASN A 440 17.51 -19.31 -20.10
N ALA A 441 16.78 -19.90 -21.04
CA ALA A 441 15.34 -20.17 -20.85
C ALA A 441 15.07 -20.94 -19.53
N GLU A 442 16.06 -21.71 -19.07
CA GLU A 442 16.06 -22.42 -17.80
C GLU A 442 16.15 -21.49 -16.57
N THR A 443 16.90 -20.38 -16.60
CA THR A 443 17.00 -19.44 -15.48
C THR A 443 15.70 -18.64 -15.32
N MET A 444 15.09 -18.21 -16.41
CA MET A 444 13.76 -17.58 -16.41
C MET A 444 12.68 -18.52 -15.88
N LYS A 445 12.66 -19.77 -16.36
CA LYS A 445 11.72 -20.78 -15.86
C LYS A 445 11.87 -21.00 -14.34
N LYS A 446 13.11 -21.05 -13.83
CA LYS A 446 13.39 -21.15 -12.39
C LYS A 446 12.94 -19.92 -11.62
N PHE A 447 13.09 -18.71 -12.18
CA PHE A 447 12.62 -17.47 -11.55
C PHE A 447 11.09 -17.40 -11.47
N ASN A 448 10.40 -17.76 -12.55
CA ASN A 448 8.93 -17.75 -12.60
C ASN A 448 8.31 -18.82 -11.70
N ALA A 449 9.00 -19.95 -11.51
CA ALA A 449 8.59 -21.00 -10.60
C ALA A 449 8.85 -20.66 -9.11
N ARG A 450 9.34 -19.45 -8.78
CA ARG A 450 9.49 -19.04 -7.38
C ARG A 450 8.13 -18.73 -6.76
N PRO A 451 7.87 -19.15 -5.52
CA PRO A 451 6.64 -18.84 -4.80
C PRO A 451 6.25 -17.36 -4.84
N GLY A 452 7.23 -16.47 -4.59
CA GLY A 452 7.00 -15.03 -4.60
C GLY A 452 6.60 -14.46 -5.95
N THR A 453 7.11 -15.01 -7.06
CA THR A 453 6.75 -14.55 -8.40
C THR A 453 5.31 -14.95 -8.74
N ALA A 454 4.92 -16.18 -8.40
CA ALA A 454 3.58 -16.70 -8.65
C ALA A 454 2.51 -15.97 -7.82
N SER A 455 2.76 -15.75 -6.52
CA SER A 455 1.84 -14.99 -5.65
C SER A 455 1.70 -13.55 -6.11
N ASN A 456 2.81 -12.88 -6.47
CA ASN A 456 2.78 -11.50 -6.92
C ASN A 456 2.03 -11.32 -8.25
N GLN A 457 2.27 -12.21 -9.22
CA GLN A 457 1.56 -12.16 -10.50
C GLN A 457 0.04 -12.34 -10.30
N TYR A 458 -0.39 -13.23 -9.39
CA TYR A 458 -1.80 -13.39 -9.09
C TYR A 458 -2.41 -12.19 -8.34
N LEU A 459 -1.67 -11.60 -7.39
CA LEU A 459 -2.07 -10.34 -6.74
C LEU A 459 -2.23 -9.22 -7.75
N HIS A 460 -1.34 -9.14 -8.75
CA HIS A 460 -1.47 -8.20 -9.85
C HIS A 460 -2.73 -8.49 -10.66
N ASP A 461 -3.00 -9.73 -11.08
CA ASP A 461 -4.23 -10.11 -11.79
C ASP A 461 -5.49 -9.66 -11.01
N LEU A 462 -5.54 -9.94 -9.70
CA LEU A 462 -6.61 -9.50 -8.81
C LEU A 462 -6.72 -7.97 -8.76
N TYR A 463 -5.59 -7.27 -8.64
CA TYR A 463 -5.55 -5.81 -8.65
C TYR A 463 -6.12 -5.24 -9.96
N ARG A 464 -5.72 -5.77 -11.13
CA ARG A 464 -6.28 -5.35 -12.43
C ARG A 464 -7.78 -5.58 -12.48
N PHE A 465 -8.25 -6.72 -11.99
CA PHE A 465 -9.67 -7.02 -11.94
C PHE A 465 -10.44 -5.99 -11.09
N PHE A 466 -10.01 -5.73 -9.85
CA PHE A 466 -10.71 -4.80 -8.95
C PHE A 466 -10.57 -3.32 -9.36
N LYS A 467 -9.55 -2.94 -10.11
CA LYS A 467 -9.35 -1.54 -10.55
C LYS A 467 -9.87 -1.26 -11.95
N LEU A 468 -9.78 -2.20 -12.88
CA LEU A 468 -9.99 -1.96 -14.32
C LEU A 468 -11.18 -2.69 -14.92
N SER A 469 -11.71 -3.73 -14.25
CA SER A 469 -12.88 -4.43 -14.77
C SER A 469 -14.05 -3.46 -15.00
N VAL A 470 -14.78 -3.69 -16.08
CA VAL A 470 -16.03 -2.96 -16.37
C VAL A 470 -17.04 -3.13 -15.22
N ARG A 471 -16.97 -4.27 -14.52
CA ARG A 471 -17.84 -4.64 -13.39
C ARG A 471 -17.21 -4.38 -12.03
N ARG A 472 -16.07 -3.68 -11.93
CA ARG A 472 -15.33 -3.48 -10.68
C ARG A 472 -16.16 -3.01 -9.48
N ASN A 473 -17.18 -2.17 -9.72
CA ASN A 473 -18.05 -1.63 -8.67
C ASN A 473 -19.04 -2.65 -8.11
N GLU A 474 -19.15 -3.84 -8.72
CA GLU A 474 -19.98 -4.93 -8.22
C GLU A 474 -19.26 -5.78 -7.17
N PHE A 475 -17.93 -5.65 -7.04
CA PHE A 475 -17.08 -6.47 -6.18
C PHE A 475 -16.49 -5.65 -5.02
N ARG A 476 -16.20 -6.33 -3.90
CA ARG A 476 -15.44 -5.76 -2.78
C ARG A 476 -13.96 -5.63 -3.15
N ASP A 477 -13.46 -4.41 -3.25
CA ASP A 477 -12.06 -4.10 -3.52
C ASP A 477 -11.26 -4.04 -2.20
N ILE A 478 -10.60 -5.15 -1.85
CA ILE A 478 -9.81 -5.29 -0.62
C ILE A 478 -8.63 -4.31 -0.56
N PHE A 479 -8.07 -3.94 -1.73
CA PHE A 479 -6.91 -3.05 -1.78
C PHE A 479 -7.23 -1.61 -1.37
N LYS A 480 -8.50 -1.26 -1.16
CA LYS A 480 -8.92 0.04 -0.60
C LYS A 480 -9.00 0.08 0.94
N GLU A 481 -8.89 -1.07 1.60
CA GLU A 481 -9.04 -1.18 3.05
C GLU A 481 -7.69 -1.06 3.79
N LYS A 482 -7.70 -0.76 5.10
CA LYS A 482 -6.47 -0.83 5.93
C LYS A 482 -6.10 -2.30 6.11
N LEU A 483 -4.93 -2.71 5.61
CA LEU A 483 -4.47 -4.09 5.70
C LEU A 483 -3.68 -4.32 7.01
N ASP A 484 -4.34 -4.94 7.98
CA ASP A 484 -3.83 -5.27 9.31
C ASP A 484 -3.80 -6.79 9.54
N LEU A 485 -3.14 -7.54 8.65
CA LEU A 485 -3.18 -9.01 8.67
C LEU A 485 -2.65 -9.62 9.97
N HIS A 486 -1.74 -8.92 10.66
CA HIS A 486 -1.23 -9.31 11.97
C HIS A 486 -2.29 -9.32 13.07
N HIS A 487 -3.42 -8.62 12.90
CA HIS A 487 -4.57 -8.66 13.82
C HIS A 487 -5.64 -9.68 13.43
N VAL A 488 -5.44 -10.43 12.34
CA VAL A 488 -6.42 -11.44 11.91
C VAL A 488 -6.26 -12.68 12.81
N PRO A 489 -7.32 -13.15 13.50
CA PRO A 489 -7.18 -14.21 14.51
C PRO A 489 -6.55 -15.52 14.01
N ALA A 490 -6.69 -15.84 12.73
CA ALA A 490 -6.09 -17.03 12.13
C ALA A 490 -4.61 -16.84 11.75
N LEU A 491 -4.11 -15.60 11.71
CA LEU A 491 -2.75 -15.26 11.29
C LEU A 491 -1.92 -14.62 12.40
N ASP A 492 -2.54 -14.24 13.52
CA ASP A 492 -1.92 -13.57 14.68
C ASP A 492 -0.63 -14.28 15.15
N ASN A 493 -0.71 -15.58 15.42
CA ASN A 493 0.45 -16.42 15.82
C ASN A 493 1.59 -16.44 14.77
N LEU A 494 1.30 -16.11 13.52
CA LEU A 494 2.25 -16.12 12.41
C LEU A 494 2.90 -14.74 12.20
N LEU A 495 2.13 -13.68 12.38
CA LEU A 495 2.46 -12.33 11.91
C LEU A 495 2.66 -11.30 13.04
N TYR A 496 2.07 -11.51 14.22
CA TYR A 496 2.22 -10.60 15.36
C TYR A 496 3.49 -10.94 16.16
N CYS A 497 4.63 -10.81 15.49
CA CYS A 497 5.96 -11.05 16.03
C CYS A 497 6.96 -10.01 15.48
N GLU A 498 8.08 -9.84 16.17
CA GLU A 498 9.09 -8.83 15.84
C GLU A 498 9.60 -8.99 14.40
N GLU A 499 9.90 -10.22 14.00
CA GLU A 499 10.49 -10.56 12.71
C GLU A 499 9.62 -10.15 11.52
N GLU A 500 8.30 -10.10 11.70
CA GLU A 500 7.36 -9.75 10.63
C GLU A 500 6.84 -8.32 10.74
N LEU A 501 6.59 -7.81 11.95
CA LEU A 501 6.10 -6.45 12.15
C LEU A 501 7.17 -5.40 11.82
N PHE A 502 8.45 -5.65 12.11
CA PHE A 502 9.51 -4.66 11.83
C PHE A 502 9.66 -4.35 10.33
N PRO A 503 9.76 -5.35 9.42
CA PRO A 503 9.73 -5.09 7.98
C PRO A 503 8.48 -4.35 7.48
N ILE A 504 7.33 -4.52 8.14
CA ILE A 504 6.09 -3.80 7.79
C ILE A 504 6.16 -2.34 8.24
N ALA A 505 6.69 -2.07 9.44
CA ALA A 505 6.92 -0.71 9.92
C ALA A 505 7.90 0.03 9.01
N ASP A 506 8.99 -0.63 8.61
CA ASP A 506 9.97 -0.14 7.65
C ASP A 506 9.35 0.13 6.28
N PHE A 507 8.48 -0.76 5.80
CA PHE A 507 7.73 -0.56 4.57
C PHE A 507 6.86 0.70 4.67
N TYR A 508 6.09 0.88 5.74
CA TYR A 508 5.28 2.09 5.89
C TYR A 508 6.11 3.35 6.02
N LEU A 509 7.25 3.29 6.72
CA LEU A 509 8.21 4.39 6.80
C LEU A 509 8.72 4.77 5.40
N SER A 510 9.07 3.78 4.57
CA SER A 510 9.60 4.01 3.22
C SER A 510 8.59 4.53 2.21
N LYS A 511 7.31 4.26 2.43
CA LYS A 511 6.23 4.82 1.62
C LYS A 511 5.61 6.08 2.24
N GLU A 512 6.28 6.68 3.24
CA GLU A 512 5.88 7.90 3.96
C GLU A 512 4.49 7.80 4.62
N ARG A 513 4.06 6.57 4.95
CA ARG A 513 2.83 6.28 5.67
C ARG A 513 3.08 6.35 7.18
N TRP A 514 3.35 7.58 7.63
CA TRP A 514 3.85 7.83 8.99
C TRP A 514 2.91 7.35 10.09
N ASP A 515 1.59 7.49 9.92
CA ASP A 515 0.62 7.06 10.95
C ASP A 515 0.62 5.54 11.09
N GLU A 516 0.61 4.82 9.97
CA GLU A 516 0.66 3.36 9.97
C GLU A 516 2.00 2.83 10.49
N ALA A 517 3.12 3.47 10.12
CA ALA A 517 4.43 3.12 10.70
C ALA A 517 4.43 3.31 12.23
N ILE A 518 3.89 4.43 12.72
CA ILE A 518 3.77 4.72 14.16
C ILE A 518 2.92 3.66 14.88
N ASP A 519 1.81 3.23 14.29
CA ASP A 519 0.95 2.19 14.88
C ASP A 519 1.74 0.89 15.07
N ILE A 520 2.41 0.40 14.02
CA ILE A 520 3.18 -0.85 14.07
C ILE A 520 4.38 -0.74 15.02
N TYR A 521 5.08 0.40 15.05
CA TYR A 521 6.12 0.64 16.04
C TYR A 521 5.56 0.55 17.47
N LYS A 522 4.40 1.13 17.77
CA LYS A 522 3.80 0.98 19.11
C LYS A 522 3.53 -0.49 19.48
N GLU A 523 3.00 -1.27 18.56
CA GLU A 523 2.77 -2.71 18.76
C GLU A 523 4.07 -3.49 18.99
N LEU A 524 5.11 -3.17 18.23
CA LEU A 524 6.45 -3.73 18.40
C LEU A 524 7.05 -3.47 19.79
N ILE A 525 6.77 -2.29 20.40
CA ILE A 525 7.15 -1.99 21.79
C ILE A 525 6.33 -2.84 22.78
N GLU A 526 5.03 -3.05 22.51
CA GLU A 526 4.14 -3.81 23.39
C GLU A 526 4.53 -5.30 23.48
N ILE A 527 4.98 -5.90 22.37
CA ILE A 527 5.45 -7.30 22.37
C ILE A 527 6.85 -7.48 23.00
N GLY A 528 7.54 -6.38 23.31
CA GLY A 528 8.87 -6.41 23.94
C GLY A 528 10.01 -6.74 22.97
N GLY A 529 9.85 -6.47 21.68
CA GLY A 529 10.90 -6.70 20.69
C GLY A 529 12.16 -5.85 20.95
N PHE A 530 13.28 -6.30 20.39
CA PHE A 530 14.58 -5.60 20.31
C PHE A 530 15.55 -5.64 21.51
N GLU A 531 15.87 -6.84 22.02
CA GLU A 531 17.03 -7.02 22.91
C GLU A 531 18.41 -6.77 22.21
N GLY A 532 18.45 -6.56 20.88
CA GLY A 532 19.71 -6.41 20.12
C GLY A 532 19.78 -5.28 19.06
N GLU A 533 18.66 -4.85 18.47
CA GLU A 533 18.61 -3.83 17.39
C GLU A 533 17.78 -2.58 17.76
N GLY A 534 17.55 -2.35 19.07
CA GLY A 534 16.56 -1.36 19.53
C GLY A 534 16.88 0.10 19.16
N ALA A 535 18.14 0.47 18.91
CA ALA A 535 18.49 1.85 18.63
C ALA A 535 17.94 2.34 17.27
N GLU A 536 18.12 1.55 16.21
CA GLU A 536 17.63 1.88 14.86
C GLU A 536 16.10 1.93 14.84
N TYR A 537 15.49 0.96 15.51
CA TYR A 537 14.05 0.93 15.72
C TYR A 537 13.53 2.25 16.34
N PHE A 538 14.10 2.67 17.47
CA PHE A 538 13.67 3.90 18.15
C PHE A 538 14.00 5.16 17.34
N GLN A 539 15.07 5.14 16.53
CA GLN A 539 15.39 6.18 15.56
C GLN A 539 14.29 6.31 14.50
N LYS A 540 13.90 5.20 13.86
CA LYS A 540 12.84 5.18 12.84
C LYS A 540 11.47 5.55 13.42
N PHE A 541 11.15 5.08 14.62
CA PHE A 541 9.93 5.46 15.33
C PHE A 541 9.92 6.97 15.65
N GLY A 542 11.01 7.49 16.21
CA GLY A 542 11.18 8.92 16.47
C GLY A 542 11.07 9.77 15.20
N TYR A 543 11.60 9.27 14.08
CA TYR A 543 11.52 9.91 12.78
C TYR A 543 10.09 10.02 12.27
N ALA A 544 9.33 8.93 12.31
CA ALA A 544 7.91 8.94 11.93
C ALA A 544 7.10 9.93 12.80
N LEU A 545 7.34 9.94 14.12
CA LEU A 545 6.72 10.88 15.06
C LEU A 545 7.09 12.34 14.75
N GLN A 546 8.35 12.61 14.44
CA GLN A 546 8.85 13.93 14.06
C GLN A 546 8.17 14.42 12.77
N LYS A 547 8.03 13.57 11.74
CA LYS A 547 7.31 13.91 10.50
C LYS A 547 5.84 14.24 10.73
N ARG A 548 5.23 13.64 11.76
CA ARG A 548 3.87 13.99 12.23
C ARG A 548 3.84 15.13 13.25
N LYS A 549 4.96 15.85 13.45
CA LYS A 549 5.12 17.00 14.36
C LYS A 549 4.81 16.66 15.82
N ARG A 550 4.87 15.38 16.19
CA ARG A 550 4.70 14.88 17.57
C ARG A 550 6.03 14.94 18.31
N TYR A 551 6.59 16.15 18.43
CA TYR A 551 7.99 16.33 18.86
C TYR A 551 8.29 15.80 20.27
N ALA A 552 7.35 15.91 21.20
CA ALA A 552 7.54 15.38 22.57
C ALA A 552 7.72 13.85 22.56
N GLU A 553 6.87 13.12 21.84
CA GLU A 553 6.98 11.66 21.71
C GLU A 553 8.21 11.27 20.88
N ALA A 554 8.56 12.05 19.84
CA ALA A 554 9.77 11.83 19.06
C ALA A 554 11.03 11.94 19.93
N ILE A 555 11.08 12.93 20.82
CA ILE A 555 12.17 13.09 21.81
C ILE A 555 12.28 11.84 22.68
N GLU A 556 11.17 11.33 23.22
CA GLU A 556 11.19 10.11 24.05
C GLU A 556 11.75 8.90 23.28
N ALA A 557 11.34 8.71 22.03
CA ALA A 557 11.86 7.64 21.17
C ALA A 557 13.36 7.83 20.92
N TYR A 558 13.79 9.00 20.46
CA TYR A 558 15.19 9.26 20.19
C TYR A 558 16.09 9.22 21.44
N LEU A 559 15.58 9.54 22.63
CA LEU A 559 16.31 9.36 23.90
C LEU A 559 16.52 7.88 24.24
N LYS A 560 15.54 7.03 23.95
CA LYS A 560 15.74 5.57 24.05
C LYS A 560 16.81 5.09 23.07
N ALA A 561 16.78 5.59 21.82
CA ALA A 561 17.85 5.31 20.87
C ALA A 561 19.23 5.78 21.34
N ASP A 562 19.33 6.99 21.91
CA ASP A 562 20.57 7.56 22.46
C ASP A 562 21.10 6.72 23.64
N THR A 563 20.20 6.16 24.45
CA THR A 563 20.57 5.26 25.55
C THR A 563 21.18 3.95 25.04
N LEU A 564 20.70 3.44 23.91
CA LEU A 564 21.16 2.17 23.33
C LEU A 564 22.41 2.33 22.46
N LYS A 565 22.47 3.38 21.63
CA LYS A 565 23.61 3.73 20.76
C LYS A 565 23.95 5.21 20.99
N PRO A 566 24.69 5.53 22.07
CA PRO A 566 25.07 6.90 22.36
C PRO A 566 25.98 7.46 21.27
N ASP A 567 26.04 8.79 21.21
CA ASP A 567 26.90 9.56 20.30
C ASP A 567 26.64 9.30 18.80
N ASN A 568 25.49 8.74 18.45
CA ASN A 568 25.03 8.68 17.08
C ASN A 568 24.69 10.10 16.58
N ILE A 569 25.46 10.60 15.61
CA ILE A 569 25.37 11.98 15.12
C ILE A 569 23.97 12.29 14.54
N TRP A 570 23.42 11.35 13.78
CA TRP A 570 22.09 11.50 13.18
C TRP A 570 21.03 11.62 14.27
N ASN A 571 21.00 10.71 15.25
CA ASN A 571 20.07 10.75 16.37
C ASN A 571 20.22 12.05 17.18
N ASN A 572 21.45 12.50 17.46
CA ASN A 572 21.73 13.75 18.16
C ASN A 572 21.21 14.98 17.38
N ARG A 573 21.35 15.01 16.05
CA ARG A 573 20.80 16.06 15.18
C ARG A 573 19.28 16.12 15.24
N HIS A 574 18.63 14.96 15.23
CA HIS A 574 17.17 14.85 15.31
C HIS A 574 16.64 15.19 16.71
N LEU A 575 17.31 14.77 17.78
CA LEU A 575 17.04 15.22 19.16
C LEU A 575 17.13 16.74 19.28
N ALA A 576 18.23 17.33 18.82
CA ALA A 576 18.42 18.78 18.87
C ALA A 576 17.30 19.54 18.13
N THR A 577 16.95 19.04 16.95
CA THR A 577 15.87 19.62 16.13
C THR A 577 14.50 19.49 16.81
N CYS A 578 14.17 18.32 17.36
CA CYS A 578 12.91 18.13 18.06
C CYS A 578 12.82 18.97 19.34
N TYR A 579 13.90 19.06 20.12
CA TYR A 579 13.95 19.94 21.30
C TYR A 579 13.74 21.41 20.91
N ARG A 580 14.39 21.88 19.83
CA ARG A 580 14.23 23.24 19.32
C ARG A 580 12.79 23.51 18.87
N LEU A 581 12.20 22.60 18.10
CA LEU A 581 10.81 22.73 17.63
C LEU A 581 9.80 22.61 18.79
N ASN A 582 10.16 21.92 19.87
CA ASN A 582 9.41 21.87 21.11
C ASN A 582 9.77 23.01 22.09
N ARG A 583 10.53 24.02 21.65
CA ARG A 583 10.95 25.22 22.40
C ARG A 583 11.76 24.96 23.67
N ASN A 584 12.43 23.81 23.76
CA ASN A 584 13.42 23.53 24.81
C ASN A 584 14.82 23.83 24.25
N TYR A 585 15.17 25.11 24.25
CA TYR A 585 16.39 25.60 23.60
C TYR A 585 17.66 25.19 24.35
N GLU A 586 17.59 24.99 25.68
CA GLU A 586 18.70 24.51 26.49
C GLU A 586 19.10 23.09 26.11
N ALA A 587 18.13 22.17 26.02
CA ALA A 587 18.39 20.80 25.59
C ALA A 587 18.82 20.75 24.11
N ALA A 588 18.17 21.55 23.24
CA ALA A 588 18.56 21.65 21.84
C ALA A 588 20.01 22.09 21.67
N LEU A 589 20.44 23.12 22.41
CA LEU A 589 21.80 23.62 22.43
C LEU A 589 22.80 22.53 22.84
N ALA A 590 22.51 21.77 23.89
CA ALA A 590 23.37 20.68 24.35
C ALA A 590 23.56 19.61 23.26
N TYR A 591 22.49 19.19 22.58
CA TYR A 591 22.59 18.20 21.50
C TYR A 591 23.23 18.76 20.23
N TYR A 592 22.95 20.00 19.83
CA TYR A 592 23.63 20.63 18.69
C TYR A 592 25.15 20.78 18.95
N LYS A 593 25.57 21.04 20.19
CA LYS A 593 27.00 21.04 20.57
C LYS A 593 27.65 19.68 20.39
N LYS A 594 26.98 18.59 20.77
CA LYS A 594 27.48 17.23 20.46
C LYS A 594 27.65 17.00 18.96
N VAL A 595 26.70 17.48 18.14
CA VAL A 595 26.79 17.41 16.67
C VAL A 595 27.97 18.24 16.15
N GLU A 596 28.18 19.45 16.68
CA GLU A 596 29.33 20.29 16.33
C GLU A 596 30.67 19.63 16.72
N GLU A 597 30.77 19.01 17.89
CA GLU A 597 31.97 18.30 18.32
C GLU A 597 32.37 17.18 17.35
N ALA A 598 31.37 16.43 16.86
CA ALA A 598 31.58 15.38 15.87
C ALA A 598 31.79 15.91 14.44
N THR A 599 31.16 17.05 14.11
CA THR A 599 31.21 17.70 12.78
C THR A 599 31.47 19.21 12.90
N PRO A 600 32.73 19.63 13.15
CA PRO A 600 33.04 21.02 13.54
C PRO A 600 32.74 22.11 12.51
N GLU A 601 32.60 21.72 11.25
CA GLU A 601 32.33 22.59 10.09
C GLU A 601 30.90 22.41 9.53
N ALA A 602 30.01 21.70 10.23
CA ALA A 602 28.63 21.56 9.81
C ALA A 602 27.86 22.89 10.00
N SER A 603 27.77 23.69 8.93
CA SER A 603 27.10 25.01 8.91
C SER A 603 25.73 25.02 9.56
N THR A 604 24.92 23.98 9.32
CA THR A 604 23.57 23.83 9.88
C THR A 604 23.59 23.76 11.41
N ALA A 605 24.52 22.99 12.00
CA ALA A 605 24.67 22.91 13.45
C ALA A 605 25.14 24.25 14.03
N VAL A 606 26.12 24.89 13.39
CA VAL A 606 26.63 26.22 13.80
C VAL A 606 25.51 27.27 13.80
N PHE A 607 24.67 27.29 12.76
CA PHE A 607 23.51 28.19 12.67
C PHE A 607 22.52 27.96 13.82
N TYR A 608 22.12 26.71 14.06
CA TYR A 608 21.12 26.41 15.08
C TYR A 608 21.64 26.56 16.51
N ILE A 609 22.95 26.39 16.75
CA ILE A 609 23.57 26.78 18.02
C ILE A 609 23.40 28.29 18.24
N GLY A 610 23.79 29.10 17.25
CA GLY A 610 23.61 30.56 17.31
C GLY A 610 22.15 30.97 17.55
N SER A 611 21.21 30.30 16.86
CA SER A 611 19.78 30.53 17.04
C SER A 611 19.30 30.14 18.45
N CYS A 612 19.67 28.98 18.99
CA CYS A 612 19.29 28.58 20.34
C CYS A 612 19.86 29.53 21.39
N LEU A 613 21.12 29.97 21.25
CA LEU A 613 21.73 30.97 22.12
C LEU A 613 20.97 32.30 22.09
N ALA A 614 20.53 32.75 20.92
CA ALA A 614 19.74 33.98 20.78
C ALA A 614 18.36 33.86 21.45
N GLU A 615 17.68 32.73 21.32
CA GLU A 615 16.39 32.44 22.00
C GLU A 615 16.55 32.36 23.53
N LEU A 616 17.70 31.90 24.01
CA LEU A 616 18.08 31.90 25.43
C LEU A 616 18.54 33.28 25.95
N GLY A 617 18.58 34.30 25.09
CA GLY A 617 19.04 35.65 25.43
C GLY A 617 20.56 35.81 25.53
N GLN A 618 21.34 34.80 25.14
CA GLN A 618 22.81 34.80 25.13
C GLN A 618 23.37 35.40 23.84
N TYR A 619 23.01 36.66 23.57
CA TYR A 619 23.25 37.32 22.28
C TYR A 619 24.73 37.48 21.90
N GLU A 620 25.63 37.69 22.85
CA GLU A 620 27.08 37.80 22.58
C GLU A 620 27.69 36.47 22.12
N GLU A 621 27.24 35.35 22.70
CA GLU A 621 27.68 34.02 22.26
C GLU A 621 27.05 33.65 20.93
N ALA A 622 25.77 33.99 20.73
CA ALA A 622 25.09 33.83 19.44
C ALA A 622 25.81 34.57 18.31
N LEU A 623 26.26 35.80 18.57
CA LEU A 623 27.06 36.59 17.61
C LEU A 623 28.33 35.86 17.16
N ASN A 624 29.08 35.27 18.09
CA ASN A 624 30.28 34.50 17.77
C ASN A 624 29.97 33.34 16.81
N TYR A 625 28.86 32.64 17.04
CA TYR A 625 28.39 31.55 16.18
C TYR A 625 27.96 32.03 14.79
N PHE A 626 27.24 33.14 14.69
CA PHE A 626 26.87 33.69 13.39
C PHE A 626 28.07 34.26 12.62
N PHE A 627 29.09 34.82 13.28
CA PHE A 627 30.35 35.17 12.63
C PHE A 627 31.12 33.95 12.15
N LYS A 628 31.15 32.87 12.95
CA LYS A 628 31.71 31.58 12.53
C LYS A 628 31.00 31.07 11.29
N LEU A 629 29.66 31.15 11.23
CA LEU A 629 28.89 30.75 10.05
C LEU A 629 29.21 31.58 8.80
N ASP A 630 29.27 32.92 8.93
CA ASP A 630 29.67 33.82 7.83
C ASP A 630 31.11 33.57 7.34
N PHE A 631 31.98 33.06 8.21
CA PHE A 631 33.34 32.66 7.84
C PHE A 631 33.38 31.32 7.08
N ILE A 632 32.56 30.35 7.49
CA ILE A 632 32.48 29.02 6.84
C ILE A 632 31.78 29.13 5.48
N GLU A 633 30.68 29.87 5.41
CA GLU A 633 29.88 30.04 4.20
C GLU A 633 30.03 31.45 3.62
N SER A 634 30.66 31.54 2.45
CA SER A 634 30.76 32.82 1.73
C SER A 634 29.37 33.36 1.37
N ASN A 635 29.11 34.62 1.73
CA ASN A 635 27.85 35.31 1.47
C ASN A 635 26.60 34.68 2.12
N CYS A 636 26.72 34.17 3.35
CA CYS A 636 25.60 33.59 4.08
C CYS A 636 24.64 34.66 4.63
N VAL A 637 23.58 34.97 3.88
CA VAL A 637 22.53 35.92 4.30
C VAL A 637 21.85 35.49 5.61
N LYS A 638 21.70 34.17 5.85
CA LYS A 638 21.15 33.63 7.11
C LYS A 638 22.03 34.03 8.31
N ALA A 639 23.35 33.97 8.18
CA ALA A 639 24.29 34.44 9.20
C ALA A 639 24.17 35.94 9.43
N TRP A 640 24.09 36.74 8.36
CA TRP A 640 23.96 38.20 8.48
C TRP A 640 22.69 38.62 9.21
N ARG A 641 21.57 37.92 9.01
CA ARG A 641 20.32 38.17 9.76
C ARG A 641 20.51 37.95 11.25
N GLY A 642 21.15 36.83 11.62
CA GLY A 642 21.51 36.53 13.01
C GLY A 642 22.44 37.58 13.61
N ILE A 643 23.47 38.00 12.87
CA ILE A 643 24.40 39.06 13.29
C ILE A 643 23.66 40.39 13.47
N GLY A 644 22.85 40.80 12.49
CA GLY A 644 22.11 42.05 12.52
C GLY A 644 21.18 42.13 13.72
N TRP A 645 20.40 41.07 13.96
CA TRP A 645 19.47 41.01 15.09
C TRP A 645 20.19 40.98 16.43
N CYS A 646 21.17 40.10 16.62
CA CYS A 646 21.89 40.01 17.89
C CYS A 646 22.70 41.28 18.17
N SER A 647 23.23 41.95 17.13
CA SER A 647 23.89 43.25 17.26
C SER A 647 22.92 44.33 17.69
N PHE A 648 21.71 44.34 17.12
CA PHE A 648 20.65 45.28 17.51
C PHE A 648 20.28 45.12 18.98
N ILE A 649 20.01 43.89 19.43
CA ILE A 649 19.64 43.63 20.82
C ILE A 649 20.80 43.93 21.78
N SER A 650 22.05 43.70 21.36
CA SER A 650 23.26 43.98 22.15
C SER A 650 23.73 45.44 22.09
N LEU A 651 22.88 46.38 21.65
CA LEU A 651 23.16 47.83 21.57
C LEU A 651 24.26 48.22 20.55
N LYS A 652 24.63 47.34 19.63
CA LYS A 652 25.66 47.56 18.59
C LYS A 652 24.99 48.05 17.29
N TYR A 653 24.32 49.20 17.35
CA TYR A 653 23.42 49.66 16.28
C TYR A 653 24.10 49.92 14.94
N GLU A 654 25.30 50.50 14.94
CA GLU A 654 26.05 50.76 13.71
C GLU A 654 26.43 49.46 13.01
N GLN A 655 26.79 48.43 13.80
CA GLN A 655 27.07 47.11 13.28
C GLN A 655 25.80 46.46 12.73
N ALA A 656 24.69 46.51 13.47
CA ALA A 656 23.40 46.00 13.02
C ALA A 656 22.98 46.63 11.69
N MET A 657 23.05 47.96 11.58
CA MET A 657 22.70 48.70 10.37
C MET A 657 23.59 48.30 9.19
N LYS A 658 24.91 48.16 9.40
CA LYS A 658 25.84 47.73 8.35
C LYS A 658 25.49 46.36 7.77
N TYR A 659 25.12 45.40 8.63
CA TYR A 659 24.70 44.07 8.19
C TYR A 659 23.32 44.09 7.50
N TYR A 660 22.37 44.89 7.99
CA TYR A 660 21.08 45.04 7.29
C TYR A 660 21.21 45.73 5.92
N GLU A 661 22.09 46.72 5.78
CA GLU A 661 22.41 47.31 4.47
C GLU A 661 22.99 46.25 3.52
N LYS A 662 23.91 45.42 4.02
CA LYS A 662 24.46 44.27 3.26
C LYS A 662 23.37 43.28 2.84
N ILE A 663 22.41 42.96 3.72
CA ILE A 663 21.26 42.07 3.41
C ILE A 663 20.35 42.68 2.35
N ILE A 664 20.09 43.99 2.43
CA ILE A 664 19.22 44.71 1.47
C ILE A 664 19.79 44.68 0.05
N GLU A 665 21.12 44.54 -0.10
CA GLU A 665 21.78 44.35 -1.39
C GLU A 665 21.64 42.91 -1.95
N HIS A 666 21.22 41.93 -1.14
CA HIS A 666 21.22 40.50 -1.46
C HIS A 666 19.84 39.85 -1.24
N LYS A 667 18.87 40.20 -2.11
CA LYS A 667 17.49 39.66 -2.14
C LYS A 667 16.79 39.71 -0.75
N PRO A 668 16.49 40.93 -0.24
CA PRO A 668 15.88 41.09 1.08
C PRO A 668 14.45 40.56 1.14
N LEU A 669 14.09 40.04 2.32
CA LEU A 669 12.74 39.71 2.71
C LEU A 669 12.10 40.88 3.46
N ALA A 670 10.79 40.82 3.65
CA ALA A 670 10.06 41.86 4.39
C ALA A 670 10.57 42.04 5.83
N ILE A 671 10.94 40.95 6.50
CA ILE A 671 11.53 40.97 7.84
C ILE A 671 12.87 41.71 7.86
N ASP A 672 13.65 41.66 6.79
CA ASP A 672 14.95 42.34 6.71
C ASP A 672 14.77 43.85 6.66
N TYR A 673 13.78 44.32 5.89
CA TYR A 673 13.40 45.73 5.86
C TYR A 673 12.82 46.21 7.19
N MET A 674 11.98 45.39 7.83
CA MET A 674 11.39 45.72 9.13
C MET A 674 12.49 45.87 10.19
N ASN A 675 13.40 44.90 10.29
CA ASN A 675 14.48 44.95 11.26
C ASN A 675 15.49 46.07 10.97
N ALA A 676 15.78 46.37 9.69
CA ALA A 676 16.54 47.56 9.34
C ALA A 676 15.83 48.85 9.78
N GLY A 677 14.50 48.88 9.67
CA GLY A 677 13.63 49.96 10.17
C GLY A 677 13.73 50.12 11.69
N HIS A 678 13.68 49.02 12.45
CA HIS A 678 13.88 49.01 13.91
C HIS A 678 15.21 49.67 14.28
N VAL A 679 16.31 49.24 13.65
CA VAL A 679 17.64 49.82 13.91
C VAL A 679 17.69 51.31 13.54
N ALA A 680 17.15 51.69 12.37
CA ALA A 680 17.13 53.09 11.94
C ALA A 680 16.35 53.99 12.91
N TRP A 681 15.26 53.47 13.46
CA TRP A 681 14.42 54.21 14.41
C TRP A 681 15.14 54.43 15.75
N VAL A 682 15.77 53.39 16.29
CA VAL A 682 16.55 53.47 17.54
C VAL A 682 17.75 54.40 17.37
N MET A 683 18.37 54.45 16.19
CA MET A 683 19.42 55.42 15.86
C MET A 683 18.91 56.87 15.65
N GLY A 684 17.60 57.11 15.81
CA GLY A 684 16.98 58.43 15.67
C GLY A 684 16.69 58.85 14.22
N ASN A 685 16.91 57.97 13.24
CA ASN A 685 16.65 58.26 11.83
C ASN A 685 15.22 57.84 11.42
N ILE A 686 14.25 58.63 11.88
CA ILE A 686 12.81 58.38 11.68
C ILE A 686 12.45 58.31 10.19
N GLN A 687 13.04 59.18 9.35
CA GLN A 687 12.75 59.17 7.92
C GLN A 687 13.21 57.87 7.25
N LYS A 688 14.42 57.37 7.59
CA LYS A 688 14.92 56.09 7.08
C LYS A 688 14.08 54.92 7.60
N ALA A 689 13.67 54.95 8.87
CA ALA A 689 12.80 53.94 9.46
C ALA A 689 11.46 53.82 8.71
N ALA A 690 10.76 54.95 8.49
CA ALA A 690 9.48 54.96 7.77
C ALA A 690 9.61 54.41 6.33
N VAL A 691 10.68 54.78 5.62
CA VAL A 691 10.95 54.25 4.26
C VAL A 691 11.18 52.73 4.30
N LEU A 692 11.93 52.23 5.28
CA LEU A 692 12.22 50.81 5.41
C LEU A 692 10.97 50.00 5.80
N TYR A 693 10.16 50.48 6.75
CA TYR A 693 8.89 49.83 7.06
C TYR A 693 7.91 49.87 5.87
N GLY A 694 7.85 50.96 5.09
CA GLY A 694 7.04 51.00 3.86
C GLY A 694 7.47 49.94 2.84
N LYS A 695 8.79 49.70 2.70
CA LYS A 695 9.32 48.57 1.90
C LYS A 695 8.95 47.22 2.50
N ALA A 696 8.96 47.07 3.82
CA ALA A 696 8.53 45.85 4.51
C ALA A 696 7.05 45.54 4.24
N ILE A 697 6.16 46.54 4.33
CA ILE A 697 4.73 46.41 3.99
C ILE A 697 4.55 45.97 2.54
N THR A 698 5.26 46.62 1.61
CA THR A 698 5.22 46.28 0.18
C THR A 698 5.68 44.84 -0.05
N ALA A 699 6.73 44.38 0.64
CA ALA A 699 7.26 43.03 0.53
C ALA A 699 6.39 41.96 1.21
N CYS A 700 5.68 42.29 2.30
CA CYS A 700 4.71 41.41 2.97
C CYS A 700 3.38 41.26 2.19
N GLY A 701 3.09 42.21 1.29
CA GLY A 701 1.90 42.25 0.46
C GLY A 701 0.66 42.88 1.11
N THR A 702 0.57 42.89 2.44
CA THR A 702 -0.53 43.52 3.20
C THR A 702 -0.01 44.24 4.45
N ARG A 703 -0.73 45.28 4.88
CA ARG A 703 -0.42 46.04 6.10
C ARG A 703 -0.65 45.20 7.35
N GLU A 704 -1.68 44.38 7.35
CA GLU A 704 -2.06 43.51 8.47
C GLU A 704 -0.94 42.51 8.79
N ARG A 705 -0.37 41.86 7.78
CA ARG A 705 0.75 40.93 7.96
C ARG A 705 2.01 41.62 8.51
N PHE A 706 2.26 42.86 8.09
CA PHE A 706 3.35 43.66 8.66
C PHE A 706 3.09 43.96 10.14
N LEU A 707 1.87 44.40 10.50
CA LEU A 707 1.51 44.68 11.89
C LEU A 707 1.67 43.44 12.78
N GLU A 708 1.22 42.27 12.34
CA GLU A 708 1.40 41.00 13.06
C GLU A 708 2.88 40.67 13.35
N MET A 709 3.78 41.02 12.42
CA MET A 709 5.22 40.84 12.61
C MET A 709 5.80 41.90 13.53
N PHE A 710 5.46 43.18 13.30
CA PHE A 710 5.94 44.32 14.06
C PHE A 710 5.56 44.23 15.54
N HIS A 711 4.32 43.84 15.85
CA HIS A 711 3.85 43.72 17.23
C HIS A 711 4.61 42.67 18.05
N LYS A 712 5.29 41.71 17.41
CA LYS A 712 6.16 40.75 18.12
C LYS A 712 7.44 41.40 18.66
N ASP A 713 7.86 42.52 18.06
CA ASP A 713 9.12 43.19 18.34
C ASP A 713 8.95 44.46 19.21
N GLU A 714 7.73 44.76 19.68
CA GLU A 714 7.47 45.91 20.55
C GLU A 714 8.26 45.86 21.85
N GLU A 715 8.26 44.72 22.55
CA GLU A 715 9.00 44.59 23.80
C GLU A 715 10.51 44.80 23.59
N PRO A 716 11.16 44.19 22.57
CA PRO A 716 12.51 44.58 22.16
C PRO A 716 12.66 46.08 21.91
N LEU A 717 11.80 46.72 21.12
CA LEU A 717 11.90 48.15 20.80
C LEU A 717 11.83 49.06 22.03
N LEU A 718 10.93 48.76 22.97
CA LEU A 718 10.82 49.46 24.25
C LEU A 718 12.12 49.34 25.06
N LYS A 719 12.71 48.13 25.12
CA LYS A 719 14.01 47.88 25.77
C LYS A 719 15.16 48.64 25.10
N GLN A 720 15.05 48.92 23.79
CA GLN A 720 16.01 49.72 23.03
C GLN A 720 15.80 51.25 23.20
N GLY A 721 14.85 51.68 24.03
CA GLY A 721 14.63 53.09 24.38
C GLY A 721 13.60 53.82 23.51
N ILE A 722 12.86 53.10 22.66
CA ILE A 722 11.66 53.65 22.01
C ILE A 722 10.57 53.83 23.06
N ARG A 723 9.84 54.95 23.01
CA ARG A 723 8.75 55.21 23.93
C ARG A 723 7.47 54.57 23.42
N GLU A 724 6.66 54.02 24.31
CA GLU A 724 5.40 53.35 23.97
C GLU A 724 4.46 54.29 23.20
N GLU A 725 4.42 55.57 23.58
CA GLU A 725 3.64 56.59 22.88
C GLU A 725 4.09 56.88 21.44
N ASP A 726 5.33 56.54 21.07
CA ASP A 726 5.86 56.77 19.73
C ASP A 726 5.49 55.63 18.75
N ILE A 727 5.05 54.47 19.24
CA ILE A 727 4.69 53.32 18.41
C ILE A 727 3.48 53.59 17.51
N PRO A 728 2.32 54.04 18.03
CA PRO A 728 1.17 54.37 17.17
C PRO A 728 1.52 55.47 16.16
N LEU A 729 2.34 56.45 16.57
CA LEU A 729 2.76 57.54 15.70
C LEU A 729 3.65 57.06 14.55
N MET A 730 4.57 56.13 14.82
CA MET A 730 5.37 55.50 13.77
C MET A 730 4.48 54.72 12.80
N LEU A 731 3.51 53.95 13.31
CA LEU A 731 2.59 53.18 12.46
C LEU A 731 1.69 54.07 11.59
N ASP A 732 1.28 55.25 12.08
CA ASP A 732 0.53 56.24 11.30
C ASP A 732 1.37 56.91 10.20
N LEU A 733 2.70 56.91 10.31
CA LEU A 733 3.62 57.42 9.28
C LEU A 733 3.80 56.46 8.08
N LEU A 734 3.35 55.21 8.21
CA LEU A 734 3.48 54.13 7.20
C LEU A 734 2.21 53.99 6.36
#